data_AF-A0A955SCA0-F1
#
_entry.id   AF-A0A955SCA0-F1
#
_cell.length_a   1.000
_cell.length_b   1.000
_cell.length_c   1.000
_cell.angle_alpha   90.00
_cell.angle_beta   90.00
_cell.angle_gamma   90.00
#
_symmetry.space_group_name_H-M   'P 1'
#
loop_
_entity.id
_entity.type
_entity.pdbx_description
1 polymer ?
#
loop_
_entity_poly.entity_id
_entity_poly.type
_entity_poly.pdbx_seq_one_letter_code
_entity_poly.pdbx_strand_id
1 'polypeptide(L)'
;MAPTFLVVNGGDGNDELTTDFTGGDPVPLGGLTFNGDGQTGSPGDSLVVKGVFTNQLLDYTNAHDGSIFVDSNPINYTGLEPITGGNSSHTTLNLPDGVRNEASLRNHATTGFIEIFPDSGTFETTALPNPSQSLTVNLGNQGDDLTVTELDPGYAASLIINGGSGKDYTSLSDVKLTHTPGRGLEVNAAETLDVTDCIISGNTAVRGAGMLVTSGTTTIHGSTITNNIATGDGSTDGGGGIYASGEVMLIKGGSVIRSNTASGTLGSGGGILSLLNDKLVVLENICIESNFAENSGGGIESRTGQLEVKDFLIQGNVAGVKGGGVYFSTDDIMDLENGVLRLNQAGEQGGGIYHGPAPFSFIVDVTLTENIVSNSKVSVSKRGGGVYNEGGTLSIQDSILTANNVTGFLDSSDGGGAIFNRYHAPDGELGGDLYVQRCVISNNGIIPFNVGLPGRGGGILNVADNSARAGCRIYDSTIEANASLQTGGGIQNLVLNSNGMGNAEATLLIQNSVIRDNTSDENGGGIHQLGGPGQANCSIVGGAIQRNSCTFRGGGIWTSEESTLDIESGCLIEGNHCQDGGGIYKDGATGAVTISNSTIADNTGTLTGGGVVLEGGNFNLREGAVVSGNVAERGGGIYMFDGYLTFNDTLVRN
;
A
#
# COMPACT_ATOMS: atom_id res chain seq x y z
N MET A 1 40.30 -3.41 55.49
CA MET A 1 40.03 -2.63 54.26
C MET A 1 39.57 -3.63 53.22
N ALA A 2 38.45 -3.38 52.56
CA ALA A 2 38.08 -4.18 51.40
C ALA A 2 39.15 -3.98 50.30
N PRO A 3 39.52 -5.02 49.55
CA PRO A 3 40.46 -4.88 48.44
C PRO A 3 39.92 -3.88 47.42
N THR A 4 40.81 -3.11 46.79
CA THR A 4 40.44 -2.16 45.73
C THR A 4 40.32 -2.83 44.37
N PHE A 5 40.99 -3.95 44.14
CA PHE A 5 40.89 -4.81 42.95
C PHE A 5 41.18 -6.26 43.36
N LEU A 6 40.76 -7.23 42.56
CA LEU A 6 41.07 -8.65 42.75
C LEU A 6 41.66 -9.23 41.46
N VAL A 7 42.77 -9.96 41.58
CA VAL A 7 43.33 -10.75 40.48
C VAL A 7 43.34 -12.21 40.90
N VAL A 8 42.77 -13.06 40.06
CA VAL A 8 42.76 -14.52 40.17
C VAL A 8 43.59 -15.05 39.01
N ASN A 9 44.64 -15.83 39.30
CA ASN A 9 45.40 -16.53 38.27
C ASN A 9 45.06 -18.02 38.39
N GLY A 10 44.75 -18.64 37.27
CA GLY A 10 44.63 -20.09 37.10
C GLY A 10 45.98 -20.77 37.27
N GLY A 11 45.98 -22.08 37.01
CA GLY A 11 47.14 -22.93 37.01
C GLY A 11 47.31 -23.66 35.68
N ASP A 12 48.06 -24.77 35.73
CA ASP A 12 48.02 -25.75 34.66
C ASP A 12 46.74 -26.58 34.80
N GLY A 13 45.92 -26.67 33.76
CA GLY A 13 44.64 -27.39 33.80
C GLY A 13 43.52 -26.57 33.17
N ASN A 14 42.28 -27.05 33.31
CA ASN A 14 41.11 -26.28 32.93
C ASN A 14 40.46 -25.79 34.23
N ASP A 15 40.55 -24.49 34.49
CA ASP A 15 40.08 -23.79 35.68
C ASP A 15 38.71 -23.15 35.45
N GLU A 16 37.90 -23.05 36.51
CA GLU A 16 36.62 -22.35 36.47
C GLU A 16 36.58 -21.28 37.56
N LEU A 17 36.31 -20.03 37.18
CA LEU A 17 35.92 -18.98 38.11
C LEU A 17 34.42 -18.77 38.07
N THR A 18 33.74 -18.99 39.20
CA THR A 18 32.34 -18.56 39.38
C THR A 18 32.28 -17.22 40.12
N THR A 19 31.66 -16.21 39.52
CA THR A 19 31.28 -14.96 40.19
C THR A 19 29.79 -14.96 40.53
N ASP A 20 29.47 -15.03 41.82
CA ASP A 20 28.08 -15.17 42.30
C ASP A 20 27.58 -13.90 42.98
N PHE A 21 26.68 -13.19 42.30
CA PHE A 21 26.06 -11.95 42.74
C PHE A 21 24.76 -12.17 43.53
N THR A 22 24.32 -13.42 43.76
CA THR A 22 23.07 -13.71 44.49
C THR A 22 23.09 -13.24 45.95
N GLY A 23 24.28 -13.12 46.55
CA GLY A 23 24.52 -12.60 47.89
C GLY A 23 24.94 -11.12 47.95
N GLY A 24 24.98 -10.42 46.81
CA GLY A 24 25.57 -9.07 46.66
C GLY A 24 26.77 -9.07 45.71
N ASP A 25 27.23 -7.88 45.31
CA ASP A 25 28.34 -7.71 44.34
C ASP A 25 29.68 -8.22 44.93
N PRO A 26 30.26 -9.31 44.38
CA PRO A 26 31.53 -9.84 44.83
C PRO A 26 32.73 -9.11 44.18
N VAL A 27 32.50 -8.24 43.20
CA VAL A 27 33.53 -7.55 42.43
C VAL A 27 33.98 -6.28 43.16
N PRO A 28 35.28 -6.13 43.48
CA PRO A 28 35.79 -4.89 44.06
C PRO A 28 35.57 -3.67 43.15
N LEU A 29 35.55 -2.47 43.74
CA LEU A 29 35.34 -1.20 43.01
C LEU A 29 36.31 -0.99 41.83
N GLY A 30 37.54 -1.49 41.93
CA GLY A 30 38.56 -1.43 40.87
C GLY A 30 38.59 -2.66 39.96
N GLY A 31 37.57 -3.52 40.04
CA GLY A 31 37.37 -4.66 39.15
C GLY A 31 37.94 -5.99 39.66
N LEU A 32 37.59 -7.04 38.92
CA LEU A 32 38.13 -8.39 39.03
C LEU A 32 38.87 -8.73 37.74
N THR A 33 40.01 -9.40 37.83
CA THR A 33 40.73 -9.98 36.69
C THR A 33 40.88 -11.47 36.90
N PHE A 34 40.53 -12.28 35.90
CA PHE A 34 40.77 -13.73 35.88
C PHE A 34 41.68 -14.11 34.72
N ASN A 35 42.86 -14.66 35.01
CA ASN A 35 43.78 -15.16 33.99
C ASN A 35 43.67 -16.69 33.98
N GLY A 36 43.23 -17.30 32.89
CA GLY A 36 43.09 -18.75 32.76
C GLY A 36 44.42 -19.50 32.79
N ASP A 37 45.49 -18.86 32.29
CA ASP A 37 46.82 -19.46 32.13
C ASP A 37 46.82 -20.69 31.19
N GLY A 38 47.12 -21.90 31.66
CA GLY A 38 47.50 -23.04 30.79
C GLY A 38 46.45 -24.15 30.69
N GLN A 39 45.68 -24.19 29.61
CA GLN A 39 44.65 -25.23 29.38
C GLN A 39 45.17 -26.61 28.90
N THR A 40 44.46 -27.68 29.27
CA THR A 40 44.79 -29.11 28.98
C THR A 40 43.82 -29.82 28.04
N GLY A 41 42.74 -29.17 27.62
CA GLY A 41 41.75 -29.71 26.66
C GLY A 41 40.54 -28.78 26.51
N SER A 42 39.63 -29.11 25.60
CA SER A 42 38.37 -28.36 25.38
C SER A 42 37.19 -29.05 26.08
N PRO A 43 36.28 -28.32 26.75
CA PRO A 43 36.32 -26.87 27.00
C PRO A 43 37.46 -26.50 27.96
N GLY A 44 38.12 -25.38 27.72
CA GLY A 44 39.28 -24.87 28.45
C GLY A 44 38.92 -24.18 29.76
N ASP A 45 39.65 -23.13 30.11
CA ASP A 45 39.37 -22.29 31.28
C ASP A 45 38.06 -21.54 31.10
N SER A 46 37.26 -21.42 32.15
CA SER A 46 35.89 -20.92 32.05
C SER A 46 35.52 -19.88 33.12
N LEU A 47 34.63 -18.98 32.74
CA LEU A 47 34.05 -17.98 33.63
C LEU A 47 32.53 -18.13 33.68
N VAL A 48 31.99 -18.28 34.89
CA VAL A 48 30.56 -18.41 35.14
C VAL A 48 30.07 -17.23 35.97
N VAL A 49 29.15 -16.43 35.40
CA VAL A 49 28.52 -15.31 36.10
C VAL A 49 27.12 -15.72 36.56
N LYS A 50 26.83 -15.59 37.85
CA LYS A 50 25.52 -15.89 38.46
C LYS A 50 24.94 -14.66 39.11
N GLY A 51 23.65 -14.42 38.89
CA GLY A 51 22.95 -13.25 39.43
C GLY A 51 21.83 -12.81 38.50
N VAL A 52 21.11 -11.77 38.92
CA VAL A 52 20.09 -11.08 38.12
C VAL A 52 20.54 -9.64 37.95
N PHE A 53 20.62 -9.19 36.70
CA PHE A 53 21.21 -7.91 36.32
C PHE A 53 20.25 -7.08 35.48
N THR A 54 20.40 -5.76 35.52
CA THR A 54 19.69 -4.91 34.55
C THR A 54 20.40 -4.97 33.20
N ASN A 55 21.72 -4.79 33.20
CA ASN A 55 22.55 -4.78 32.02
C ASN A 55 23.73 -5.73 32.16
N GLN A 56 23.98 -6.49 31.11
CA GLN A 56 25.17 -7.30 30.94
C GLN A 56 25.82 -6.94 29.60
N LEU A 57 27.07 -6.52 29.63
CA LEU A 57 27.88 -6.25 28.44
C LEU A 57 29.04 -7.23 28.40
N LEU A 58 29.15 -8.00 27.32
CA LEU A 58 30.31 -8.81 27.01
C LEU A 58 31.10 -8.11 25.90
N ASP A 59 32.34 -7.75 26.22
CA ASP A 59 33.24 -6.99 25.36
C ASP A 59 34.44 -7.86 24.99
N TYR A 60 34.35 -8.52 23.83
CA TYR A 60 35.35 -9.47 23.36
C TYR A 60 36.54 -8.74 22.73
N THR A 61 37.76 -9.09 23.14
CA THR A 61 38.99 -8.46 22.61
C THR A 61 39.66 -9.33 21.57
N ASN A 62 39.70 -10.65 21.77
CA ASN A 62 40.22 -11.63 20.82
C ASN A 62 39.67 -13.01 21.19
N ALA A 63 40.23 -14.09 20.63
CA ALA A 63 39.76 -15.46 20.78
C ALA A 63 39.61 -15.94 22.23
N HIS A 64 40.38 -15.38 23.18
CA HIS A 64 40.43 -15.84 24.57
C HIS A 64 40.48 -14.73 25.63
N ASP A 65 40.44 -13.45 25.22
CA ASP A 65 40.51 -12.31 26.13
C ASP A 65 39.34 -11.34 25.94
N GLY A 66 38.92 -10.71 27.04
CA GLY A 66 37.88 -9.69 27.01
C GLY A 66 37.46 -9.20 28.38
N SER A 67 36.27 -8.62 28.46
CA SER A 67 35.68 -8.18 29.73
C SER A 67 34.16 -8.36 29.78
N ILE A 68 33.63 -8.53 30.99
CA ILE A 68 32.19 -8.56 31.26
C ILE A 68 31.86 -7.43 32.24
N PHE A 69 30.86 -6.61 31.90
CA PHE A 69 30.29 -5.62 32.80
C PHE A 69 28.89 -6.06 33.20
N VAL A 70 28.65 -6.14 34.51
CA VAL A 70 27.32 -6.37 35.09
C VAL A 70 26.94 -5.18 35.96
N ASP A 71 26.02 -4.35 35.47
CA ASP A 71 25.54 -3.06 36.03
C ASP A 71 26.60 -1.98 36.37
N SER A 72 27.87 -2.31 36.67
CA SER A 72 28.93 -1.31 36.92
C SER A 72 30.38 -1.82 36.80
N ASN A 73 30.85 -2.71 37.69
CA ASN A 73 32.29 -3.05 37.78
C ASN A 73 32.72 -4.12 36.76
N PRO A 74 33.92 -3.99 36.13
CA PRO A 74 34.39 -4.95 35.13
C PRO A 74 34.94 -6.24 35.76
N ILE A 75 34.64 -7.36 35.10
CA ILE A 75 35.35 -8.63 35.20
C ILE A 75 36.18 -8.77 33.92
N ASN A 76 37.48 -8.48 34.01
CA ASN A 76 38.41 -8.69 32.90
C ASN A 76 38.88 -10.15 32.90
N TYR A 77 39.12 -10.71 31.73
CA TYR A 77 39.65 -12.06 31.63
C TYR A 77 40.67 -12.22 30.51
N THR A 78 41.54 -13.21 30.67
CA THR A 78 42.47 -13.66 29.63
C THR A 78 42.52 -15.19 29.58
N GLY A 79 42.74 -15.75 28.40
CA GLY A 79 42.89 -17.19 28.20
C GLY A 79 41.63 -18.05 28.43
N LEU A 80 40.41 -17.52 28.27
CA LEU A 80 39.18 -18.28 28.54
C LEU A 80 38.54 -18.87 27.28
N GLU A 81 37.88 -20.02 27.44
CA GLU A 81 36.94 -20.64 26.49
C GLU A 81 36.24 -21.83 27.20
N PRO A 82 34.95 -21.78 27.62
CA PRO A 82 33.90 -20.80 27.30
C PRO A 82 33.54 -19.83 28.45
N ILE A 83 32.61 -18.91 28.16
CA ILE A 83 31.95 -18.03 29.12
C ILE A 83 30.50 -18.47 29.33
N THR A 84 30.01 -18.44 30.57
CA THR A 84 28.58 -18.52 30.90
C THR A 84 28.14 -17.22 31.54
N GLY A 85 27.31 -16.45 30.83
CA GLY A 85 26.76 -15.19 31.33
C GLY A 85 25.65 -15.36 32.37
N GLY A 86 25.33 -14.27 33.04
CA GLY A 86 24.27 -14.19 34.04
C GLY A 86 22.90 -13.82 33.45
N ASN A 87 21.87 -13.85 34.31
CA ASN A 87 20.50 -13.51 33.92
C ASN A 87 20.36 -11.98 33.87
N SER A 88 20.03 -11.42 32.72
CA SER A 88 19.96 -9.97 32.52
C SER A 88 18.64 -9.55 31.86
N SER A 89 18.26 -8.29 32.06
CA SER A 89 17.19 -7.69 31.25
C SER A 89 17.69 -7.36 29.84
N HIS A 90 18.87 -6.72 29.74
CA HIS A 90 19.51 -6.39 28.48
C HIS A 90 20.90 -7.04 28.43
N THR A 91 21.17 -7.81 27.38
CA THR A 91 22.52 -8.31 27.08
C THR A 91 23.04 -7.62 25.82
N THR A 92 24.27 -7.12 25.88
CA THR A 92 25.01 -6.61 24.73
C THR A 92 26.25 -7.45 24.49
N LEU A 93 26.47 -7.85 23.25
CA LEU A 93 27.63 -8.59 22.76
C LEU A 93 28.40 -7.67 21.81
N ASN A 94 29.61 -7.25 22.19
CA ASN A 94 30.52 -6.54 21.28
C ASN A 94 31.52 -7.53 20.73
N LEU A 95 31.36 -7.90 19.45
CA LEU A 95 32.36 -8.71 18.76
C LEU A 95 33.65 -7.90 18.55
N PRO A 96 34.82 -8.57 18.44
CA PRO A 96 36.10 -7.88 18.35
C PRO A 96 36.20 -6.96 17.13
N ASP A 97 36.70 -5.74 17.37
CA ASP A 97 37.01 -4.78 16.31
C ASP A 97 38.30 -5.14 15.55
N GLY A 98 38.36 -4.76 14.27
CA GLY A 98 39.59 -4.86 13.45
C GLY A 98 39.88 -6.24 12.86
N VAL A 99 39.04 -7.24 13.13
CA VAL A 99 39.03 -8.56 12.50
C VAL A 99 37.66 -8.83 11.88
N ARG A 100 37.61 -9.72 10.88
CA ARG A 100 36.34 -10.22 10.34
C ARG A 100 35.82 -11.35 11.23
N ASN A 101 34.63 -11.17 11.78
CA ASN A 101 33.92 -12.11 12.63
C ASN A 101 32.93 -12.93 11.78
N GLU A 102 32.97 -14.25 11.93
CA GLU A 102 31.89 -15.15 11.52
C GLU A 102 31.31 -15.76 12.80
N ALA A 103 30.04 -15.49 13.07
CA ALA A 103 29.39 -15.89 14.31
C ALA A 103 28.02 -16.54 14.07
N SER A 104 27.69 -17.50 14.94
CA SER A 104 26.38 -18.15 14.99
C SER A 104 25.68 -17.88 16.31
N LEU A 105 24.49 -17.29 16.29
CA LEU A 105 23.58 -17.18 17.42
C LEU A 105 22.52 -18.28 17.35
N ARG A 106 22.47 -19.17 18.34
CA ARG A 106 21.66 -20.39 18.30
C ARG A 106 21.11 -20.81 19.65
N ASN A 107 20.15 -21.74 19.63
CA ASN A 107 19.69 -22.43 20.83
C ASN A 107 20.84 -23.19 21.51
N HIS A 108 20.95 -23.06 22.83
CA HIS A 108 21.90 -23.83 23.63
C HIS A 108 21.25 -25.13 24.15
N ALA A 109 22.05 -26.14 24.48
CA ALA A 109 21.53 -27.42 24.99
C ALA A 109 20.82 -27.29 26.36
N THR A 110 21.19 -26.27 27.14
CA THR A 110 20.53 -25.93 28.40
C THR A 110 19.26 -25.14 28.13
N THR A 111 18.11 -25.63 28.60
CA THR A 111 16.83 -24.93 28.48
C THR A 111 16.88 -23.52 29.07
N GLY A 112 16.34 -22.54 28.35
CA GLY A 112 16.33 -21.13 28.73
C GLY A 112 17.63 -20.40 28.43
N PHE A 113 18.52 -21.01 27.64
CA PHE A 113 19.78 -20.41 27.23
C PHE A 113 19.90 -20.38 25.71
N ILE A 114 20.54 -19.33 25.23
CA ILE A 114 21.08 -19.20 23.88
C ILE A 114 22.61 -19.25 23.95
N GLU A 115 23.25 -19.42 22.80
CA GLU A 115 24.71 -19.41 22.66
C GLU A 115 25.09 -18.53 21.47
N ILE A 116 26.12 -17.71 21.66
CA ILE A 116 26.88 -17.13 20.54
C ILE A 116 28.16 -17.92 20.36
N PHE A 117 28.37 -18.43 19.14
CA PHE A 117 29.46 -19.31 18.77
C PHE A 117 30.36 -18.62 17.71
N PRO A 118 31.68 -18.58 17.92
CA PRO A 118 32.64 -17.94 17.01
C PRO A 118 33.07 -18.92 15.90
N ASP A 119 32.35 -18.96 14.77
CA ASP A 119 32.69 -19.86 13.65
C ASP A 119 34.10 -19.60 13.09
N SER A 120 34.57 -18.34 13.14
CA SER A 120 35.93 -17.94 12.78
C SER A 120 36.95 -18.02 13.92
N GLY A 121 36.54 -18.35 15.15
CA GLY A 121 37.41 -18.40 16.34
C GLY A 121 37.99 -17.05 16.74
N THR A 122 37.27 -15.95 16.50
CA THR A 122 37.76 -14.59 16.77
C THR A 122 37.48 -14.09 18.19
N PHE A 123 36.56 -14.75 18.91
CA PHE A 123 36.19 -14.53 20.31
C PHE A 123 35.85 -15.88 20.97
N GLU A 124 35.44 -15.90 22.23
CA GLU A 124 35.11 -17.11 22.98
C GLU A 124 33.66 -17.55 22.75
N THR A 125 33.42 -18.87 22.84
CA THR A 125 32.04 -19.38 22.91
C THR A 125 31.37 -18.91 24.20
N THR A 126 30.15 -18.36 24.09
CA THR A 126 29.41 -17.82 25.24
C THR A 126 27.99 -18.35 25.30
N ALA A 127 27.66 -19.03 26.39
CA ALA A 127 26.28 -19.41 26.75
C ALA A 127 25.62 -18.33 27.62
N LEU A 128 24.38 -17.97 27.31
CA LEU A 128 23.66 -16.87 27.94
C LEU A 128 22.24 -17.31 28.31
N PRO A 129 21.76 -17.06 29.55
CA PRO A 129 20.32 -17.09 29.83
C PRO A 129 19.59 -16.14 28.87
N ASN A 130 18.39 -16.52 28.43
CA ASN A 130 17.55 -15.67 27.58
C ASN A 130 17.35 -14.29 28.26
N PRO A 131 17.78 -13.18 27.63
CA PRO A 131 17.53 -11.86 28.17
C PRO A 131 16.02 -11.59 28.27
N SER A 132 15.59 -10.83 29.27
CA SER A 132 14.17 -10.58 29.48
C SER A 132 13.62 -9.36 28.74
N GLN A 133 14.46 -8.53 28.12
CA GLN A 133 14.07 -7.33 27.36
C GLN A 133 14.74 -7.27 25.98
N SER A 134 16.07 -7.30 25.92
CA SER A 134 16.79 -7.22 24.63
C SER A 134 18.09 -8.03 24.61
N LEU A 135 18.43 -8.46 23.40
CA LEU A 135 19.76 -8.93 23.02
C LEU A 135 20.28 -8.04 21.91
N THR A 136 21.42 -7.39 22.15
CA THR A 136 22.11 -6.56 21.17
C THR A 136 23.40 -7.26 20.73
N VAL A 137 23.60 -7.42 19.43
CA VAL A 137 24.85 -7.92 18.84
C VAL A 137 25.47 -6.81 18.00
N ASN A 138 26.66 -6.36 18.38
CA ASN A 138 27.47 -5.41 17.63
C ASN A 138 28.55 -6.21 16.89
N LEU A 139 28.50 -6.25 15.55
CA LEU A 139 29.28 -7.19 14.74
C LEU A 139 30.77 -6.81 14.60
N GLY A 140 31.09 -5.53 14.75
CA GLY A 140 32.44 -5.00 14.60
C GLY A 140 32.44 -3.85 13.60
N ASN A 141 33.59 -3.60 12.99
CA ASN A 141 33.74 -2.58 11.94
C ASN A 141 34.31 -3.15 10.63
N GLN A 142 34.44 -4.48 10.55
CA GLN A 142 34.89 -5.19 9.37
C GLN A 142 33.68 -5.80 8.65
N GLY A 143 33.87 -6.57 7.57
CA GLY A 143 32.73 -7.19 6.89
C GLY A 143 32.33 -8.48 7.59
N ASP A 144 31.47 -8.37 8.60
CA ASP A 144 31.19 -9.40 9.59
C ASP A 144 29.92 -10.20 9.21
N ASP A 145 29.92 -11.50 9.49
CA ASP A 145 28.82 -12.42 9.18
C ASP A 145 28.16 -12.91 10.48
N LEU A 146 26.84 -12.73 10.59
CA LEU A 146 26.04 -13.30 11.67
C LEU A 146 24.96 -14.24 11.12
N THR A 147 25.02 -15.50 11.54
CA THR A 147 23.96 -16.48 11.29
C THR A 147 23.14 -16.65 12.56
N VAL A 148 21.83 -16.46 12.47
CA VAL A 148 20.88 -16.72 13.55
C VAL A 148 20.00 -17.88 13.13
N THR A 149 20.08 -18.98 13.88
CA THR A 149 19.21 -20.14 13.68
C THR A 149 18.15 -20.20 14.77
N GLU A 150 17.36 -21.28 14.83
CA GLU A 150 16.41 -21.52 15.91
C GLU A 150 17.04 -21.19 17.28
N LEU A 151 16.39 -20.26 18.00
CA LEU A 151 16.75 -19.84 19.35
C LEU A 151 16.03 -20.72 20.38
N ASP A 152 16.32 -20.53 21.67
CA ASP A 152 15.61 -21.24 22.73
C ASP A 152 14.09 -21.03 22.61
N PRO A 153 13.25 -22.07 22.82
CA PRO A 153 11.79 -21.95 22.71
C PRO A 153 11.17 -20.91 23.66
N GLY A 154 11.85 -20.55 24.75
CA GLY A 154 11.45 -19.51 25.69
C GLY A 154 12.08 -18.14 25.41
N TYR A 155 12.79 -17.96 24.29
CA TYR A 155 13.36 -16.66 23.91
C TYR A 155 12.23 -15.67 23.58
N ALA A 156 12.26 -14.51 24.24
CA ALA A 156 11.26 -13.45 24.09
C ALA A 156 11.87 -12.05 24.21
N ALA A 157 13.16 -11.89 23.94
CA ALA A 157 13.82 -10.58 23.92
C ALA A 157 13.78 -9.96 22.52
N SER A 158 13.75 -8.62 22.47
CA SER A 158 13.98 -7.89 21.22
C SER A 158 15.39 -8.21 20.71
N LEU A 159 15.52 -8.58 19.43
CA LEU A 159 16.81 -8.83 18.80
C LEU A 159 17.28 -7.58 18.05
N ILE A 160 18.43 -7.04 18.45
CA ILE A 160 19.02 -5.84 17.87
C ILE A 160 20.39 -6.20 17.28
N ILE A 161 20.60 -5.91 16.00
CA ILE A 161 21.83 -6.21 15.29
C ILE A 161 22.39 -4.91 14.72
N ASN A 162 23.61 -4.57 15.12
CA ASN A 162 24.31 -3.38 14.65
C ASN A 162 25.54 -3.83 13.85
N GLY A 163 25.54 -3.50 12.55
CA GLY A 163 26.60 -3.94 11.63
C GLY A 163 27.92 -3.21 11.87
N GLY A 164 27.87 -1.88 11.95
CA GLY A 164 29.07 -1.05 12.03
C GLY A 164 29.40 -0.43 10.68
N SER A 165 30.70 -0.25 10.38
CA SER A 165 31.16 0.41 9.15
C SER A 165 31.57 -0.52 8.00
N GLY A 166 31.74 -1.81 8.26
CA GLY A 166 32.15 -2.78 7.26
C GLY A 166 30.94 -3.43 6.58
N LYS A 167 31.20 -4.25 5.55
CA LYS A 167 30.13 -4.86 4.76
C LYS A 167 29.58 -6.11 5.42
N ASP A 168 28.52 -5.96 6.19
CA ASP A 168 28.02 -7.05 7.02
C ASP A 168 26.94 -7.88 6.34
N TYR A 169 26.93 -9.18 6.66
CA TYR A 169 25.89 -10.09 6.23
C TYR A 169 25.23 -10.73 7.44
N THR A 170 23.92 -10.50 7.59
CA THR A 170 23.12 -11.14 8.62
C THR A 170 22.08 -12.06 7.99
N SER A 171 22.00 -13.31 8.45
CA SER A 171 20.96 -14.25 8.05
C SER A 171 20.20 -14.79 9.25
N LEU A 172 18.88 -14.80 9.17
CA LEU A 172 17.97 -15.43 10.13
C LEU A 172 17.24 -16.57 9.44
N SER A 173 17.25 -17.75 10.06
CA SER A 173 16.53 -18.94 9.58
C SER A 173 15.78 -19.63 10.72
N ASP A 174 14.49 -19.92 10.50
CA ASP A 174 13.62 -20.60 11.48
C ASP A 174 13.54 -19.90 12.85
N VAL A 175 13.76 -18.58 12.89
CA VAL A 175 13.77 -17.78 14.12
C VAL A 175 12.36 -17.34 14.51
N LYS A 176 12.04 -17.41 15.81
CA LYS A 176 10.78 -16.92 16.38
C LYS A 176 11.04 -15.73 17.31
N LEU A 177 10.56 -14.56 16.92
CA LEU A 177 10.66 -13.31 17.70
C LEU A 177 9.26 -12.89 18.10
N THR A 178 8.78 -13.46 19.22
CA THR A 178 7.38 -13.35 19.63
C THR A 178 7.19 -12.69 20.97
N HIS A 179 6.26 -11.72 21.05
CA HIS A 179 5.92 -10.98 22.26
C HIS A 179 7.12 -10.32 22.93
N THR A 180 8.04 -9.80 22.14
CA THR A 180 9.22 -9.13 22.65
C THR A 180 8.85 -7.82 23.34
N PRO A 181 9.53 -7.44 24.43
CA PRO A 181 9.45 -6.11 25.02
C PRO A 181 10.10 -5.10 24.06
N GLY A 182 9.31 -4.62 23.11
CA GLY A 182 9.77 -3.74 22.03
C GLY A 182 9.53 -4.34 20.65
N ARG A 183 10.53 -4.20 19.79
CA ARG A 183 10.48 -4.70 18.41
C ARG A 183 10.85 -6.17 18.37
N GLY A 184 10.34 -6.91 17.40
CA GLY A 184 10.82 -8.26 17.14
C GLY A 184 12.28 -8.23 16.73
N LEU A 185 12.54 -7.59 15.59
CA LEU A 185 13.85 -7.46 14.97
C LEU A 185 14.17 -6.00 14.65
N GLU A 186 15.34 -5.54 15.07
CA GLU A 186 15.92 -4.27 14.68
C GLU A 186 17.29 -4.51 14.05
N VAL A 187 17.47 -4.07 12.80
CA VAL A 187 18.75 -4.20 12.11
C VAL A 187 19.22 -2.81 11.69
N ASN A 188 20.36 -2.43 12.25
CA ASN A 188 21.12 -1.22 11.96
C ASN A 188 22.45 -1.61 11.30
N ALA A 189 22.38 -2.41 10.23
CA ALA A 189 23.52 -2.87 9.44
C ALA A 189 23.36 -2.39 7.99
N ALA A 190 24.41 -1.88 7.38
CA ALA A 190 24.30 -1.06 6.17
C ALA A 190 24.19 -1.87 4.87
N GLU A 191 24.32 -3.20 4.89
CA GLU A 191 24.56 -3.97 3.66
C GLU A 191 23.54 -5.05 3.35
N THR A 192 23.45 -6.15 4.10
CA THR A 192 22.55 -7.26 3.71
C THR A 192 21.94 -8.01 4.89
N LEU A 193 20.61 -8.16 4.85
CA LEU A 193 19.82 -8.94 5.78
C LEU A 193 18.96 -9.95 5.01
N ASP A 194 19.10 -11.23 5.34
CA ASP A 194 18.20 -12.29 4.85
C ASP A 194 17.36 -12.85 6.01
N VAL A 195 16.03 -12.85 5.86
CA VAL A 195 15.07 -13.38 6.84
C VAL A 195 14.27 -14.49 6.18
N THR A 196 14.56 -15.74 6.54
CA THR A 196 13.97 -16.92 5.89
C THR A 196 13.20 -17.76 6.89
N ASP A 197 11.96 -18.12 6.53
CA ASP A 197 11.08 -19.01 7.32
C ASP A 197 10.92 -18.59 8.79
N CYS A 198 11.02 -17.28 9.05
CA CYS A 198 10.93 -16.71 10.40
C CYS A 198 9.48 -16.35 10.78
N ILE A 199 9.22 -16.31 12.08
CA ILE A 199 7.96 -15.80 12.65
C ILE A 199 8.25 -14.62 13.56
N ILE A 200 7.76 -13.45 13.17
CA ILE A 200 7.88 -12.21 13.96
C ILE A 200 6.47 -11.79 14.37
N SER A 201 6.13 -11.94 15.66
CA SER A 201 4.73 -11.81 16.08
C SER A 201 4.48 -11.19 17.44
N GLY A 202 3.40 -10.42 17.57
CA GLY A 202 2.91 -9.96 18.87
C GLY A 202 3.80 -8.90 19.53
N ASN A 203 4.65 -8.24 18.77
CA ASN A 203 5.61 -7.25 19.27
C ASN A 203 4.99 -5.84 19.27
N THR A 204 5.46 -4.96 20.14
CA THR A 204 4.91 -3.59 20.29
C THR A 204 6.03 -2.57 20.39
N ALA A 205 6.06 -1.62 19.46
CA ALA A 205 7.06 -0.56 19.44
C ALA A 205 6.50 0.73 18.85
N VAL A 206 7.27 1.82 18.87
CA VAL A 206 6.85 3.10 18.25
C VAL A 206 6.75 2.99 16.72
N ARG A 207 7.68 2.26 16.09
CA ARG A 207 7.80 2.05 14.64
C ARG A 207 8.27 0.63 14.36
N GLY A 208 7.81 0.01 13.29
CA GLY A 208 8.36 -1.27 12.83
C GLY A 208 8.29 -2.34 13.91
N ALA A 209 7.11 -2.51 14.53
CA ALA A 209 7.01 -3.31 15.74
C ALA A 209 7.39 -4.77 15.48
N GLY A 210 7.03 -5.32 14.32
CA GLY A 210 7.63 -6.57 13.88
C GLY A 210 9.11 -6.37 13.55
N MET A 211 9.38 -5.59 12.52
CA MET A 211 10.73 -5.36 12.02
C MET A 211 10.98 -3.88 11.69
N LEU A 212 12.12 -3.38 12.16
CA LEU A 212 12.67 -2.09 11.77
C LEU A 212 13.93 -2.30 10.93
N VAL A 213 13.87 -1.90 9.66
CA VAL A 213 14.98 -1.98 8.70
C VAL A 213 15.45 -0.58 8.39
N THR A 214 16.59 -0.17 8.94
CA THR A 214 17.09 1.21 8.81
C THR A 214 18.12 1.41 7.70
N SER A 215 18.74 0.34 7.20
CA SER A 215 19.78 0.40 6.18
C SER A 215 19.91 -0.91 5.40
N GLY A 216 20.65 -0.88 4.29
CA GLY A 216 21.00 -2.07 3.49
C GLY A 216 19.89 -2.68 2.66
N THR A 217 20.24 -3.79 1.99
CA THR A 217 19.31 -4.63 1.25
C THR A 217 18.71 -5.68 2.19
N THR A 218 17.39 -5.79 2.24
CA THR A 218 16.70 -6.81 3.04
C THR A 218 15.91 -7.75 2.15
N THR A 219 16.15 -9.05 2.26
CA THR A 219 15.33 -10.10 1.67
C THR A 219 14.53 -10.80 2.75
N ILE A 220 13.22 -10.90 2.57
CA ILE A 220 12.33 -11.72 3.39
C ILE A 220 11.78 -12.84 2.51
N HIS A 221 11.91 -14.09 2.94
CA HIS A 221 11.46 -15.26 2.20
C HIS A 221 10.69 -16.22 3.11
N GLY A 222 9.52 -16.70 2.67
CA GLY A 222 8.72 -17.70 3.41
C GLY A 222 8.33 -17.32 4.83
N SER A 223 8.45 -16.06 5.22
CA SER A 223 8.35 -15.63 6.62
C SER A 223 6.96 -15.07 6.93
N THR A 224 6.57 -15.12 8.21
CA THR A 224 5.30 -14.59 8.71
C THR A 224 5.54 -13.45 9.69
N ILE A 225 4.97 -12.27 9.39
CA ILE A 225 5.02 -11.09 10.26
C ILE A 225 3.59 -10.74 10.67
N THR A 226 3.25 -10.93 11.93
CA THR A 226 1.85 -10.89 12.35
C THR A 226 1.56 -10.34 13.74
N ASN A 227 0.39 -9.72 13.94
CA ASN A 227 -0.05 -9.23 15.26
C ASN A 227 0.90 -8.22 15.92
N ASN A 228 1.70 -7.50 15.13
CA ASN A 228 2.61 -6.50 15.66
C ASN A 228 1.94 -5.12 15.69
N ILE A 229 2.25 -4.30 16.70
CA ILE A 229 1.58 -3.03 16.96
C ILE A 229 2.58 -1.88 17.00
N ALA A 230 2.54 -1.00 15.99
CA ALA A 230 3.25 0.27 16.00
C ALA A 230 2.41 1.37 16.66
N THR A 231 2.90 1.98 17.74
CA THR A 231 2.14 2.90 18.59
C THR A 231 2.47 4.38 18.39
N GLY A 232 3.44 4.72 17.53
CA GLY A 232 3.87 6.12 17.36
C GLY A 232 2.83 6.99 16.68
N ASP A 233 2.67 8.21 17.20
CA ASP A 233 1.62 9.16 16.77
C ASP A 233 2.00 10.03 15.56
N GLY A 234 3.27 10.03 15.14
CA GLY A 234 3.76 10.83 14.02
C GLY A 234 3.34 10.28 12.65
N SER A 235 3.33 11.14 11.62
CA SER A 235 3.00 10.74 10.24
C SER A 235 4.05 9.85 9.56
N THR A 236 5.23 9.77 10.17
CA THR A 236 6.32 8.84 9.80
C THR A 236 6.50 7.75 10.84
N ASP A 237 5.56 7.62 11.76
CA ASP A 237 5.45 6.50 12.68
C ASP A 237 4.41 5.52 12.12
N GLY A 238 4.70 4.22 12.20
CA GLY A 238 3.87 3.22 11.56
C GLY A 238 4.65 1.96 11.19
N GLY A 239 4.16 1.23 10.20
CA GLY A 239 4.75 -0.05 9.81
C GLY A 239 4.52 -1.08 10.89
N GLY A 240 3.26 -1.33 11.26
CA GLY A 240 2.90 -2.25 12.36
C GLY A 240 3.67 -3.55 12.25
N GLY A 241 3.71 -4.13 11.05
CA GLY A 241 4.57 -5.25 10.70
C GLY A 241 6.00 -4.79 10.42
N ILE A 242 6.20 -4.07 9.33
CA ILE A 242 7.52 -3.68 8.83
C ILE A 242 7.60 -2.18 8.66
N TYR A 243 8.68 -1.60 9.19
CA TYR A 243 9.13 -0.28 8.83
C TYR A 243 10.37 -0.37 7.94
N ALA A 244 10.20 0.03 6.68
CA ALA A 244 11.26 0.02 5.68
C ALA A 244 11.81 1.45 5.50
N SER A 245 13.03 1.67 6.01
CA SER A 245 13.86 2.86 5.75
C SER A 245 15.25 2.51 5.16
N GLY A 246 15.48 1.23 4.80
CA GLY A 246 16.71 0.69 4.20
C GLY A 246 17.03 1.16 2.77
N GLU A 247 17.77 0.39 1.97
CA GLU A 247 18.03 0.69 0.55
C GLU A 247 17.08 -0.02 -0.41
N VAL A 248 17.03 -1.35 -0.32
CA VAL A 248 16.14 -2.19 -1.13
C VAL A 248 15.46 -3.17 -0.21
N MET A 249 14.16 -3.36 -0.39
CA MET A 249 13.41 -4.40 0.32
C MET A 249 12.79 -5.36 -0.69
N LEU A 250 13.13 -6.64 -0.59
CA LEU A 250 12.55 -7.72 -1.36
C LEU A 250 11.79 -8.66 -0.42
N ILE A 251 10.48 -8.80 -0.59
CA ILE A 251 9.67 -9.76 0.16
C ILE A 251 9.09 -10.78 -0.80
N LYS A 252 9.36 -12.07 -0.57
CA LYS A 252 9.00 -13.12 -1.51
C LYS A 252 8.70 -14.48 -0.89
N GLY A 253 8.45 -15.47 -1.75
CA GLY A 253 8.44 -16.89 -1.37
C GLY A 253 7.22 -17.31 -0.56
N GLY A 254 6.06 -16.68 -0.78
CA GLY A 254 4.84 -16.95 -0.02
C GLY A 254 4.83 -16.29 1.36
N SER A 255 5.65 -15.25 1.57
CA SER A 255 5.67 -14.51 2.83
C SER A 255 4.30 -13.89 3.14
N VAL A 256 3.96 -13.84 4.43
CA VAL A 256 2.65 -13.39 4.92
C VAL A 256 2.82 -12.25 5.91
N ILE A 257 2.17 -11.12 5.64
CA ILE A 257 2.13 -9.95 6.53
C ILE A 257 0.69 -9.71 6.93
N ARG A 258 0.34 -10.04 8.18
CA ARG A 258 -1.08 -10.03 8.57
C ARG A 258 -1.40 -9.57 9.97
N SER A 259 -2.58 -8.99 10.14
CA SER A 259 -3.09 -8.59 11.46
C SER A 259 -2.15 -7.64 12.20
N ASN A 260 -1.32 -6.89 11.47
CA ASN A 260 -0.47 -5.87 12.06
C ASN A 260 -1.21 -4.53 12.10
N THR A 261 -0.84 -3.71 13.07
CA THR A 261 -1.60 -2.52 13.44
C THR A 261 -0.66 -1.33 13.60
N ALA A 262 -0.92 -0.24 12.88
CA ALA A 262 -0.38 1.08 13.19
C ALA A 262 -1.46 1.88 13.95
N SER A 263 -1.39 1.87 15.28
CA SER A 263 -2.44 2.37 16.17
C SER A 263 -2.26 3.82 16.61
N GLY A 264 -1.11 4.44 16.32
CA GLY A 264 -0.90 5.83 16.66
C GLY A 264 -1.75 6.76 15.80
N THR A 265 -1.95 7.99 16.26
CA THR A 265 -2.95 8.92 15.70
C THR A 265 -2.76 9.22 14.21
N LEU A 266 -1.51 9.29 13.74
CA LEU A 266 -1.16 9.43 12.32
C LEU A 266 -0.47 8.16 11.77
N GLY A 267 -0.60 7.05 12.50
CA GLY A 267 0.01 5.77 12.21
C GLY A 267 -0.41 5.24 10.85
N SER A 268 0.56 4.95 10.00
CA SER A 268 0.33 4.53 8.62
C SER A 268 1.10 3.25 8.26
N GLY A 269 0.72 2.57 7.17
CA GLY A 269 1.35 1.32 6.78
C GLY A 269 1.11 0.21 7.81
N GLY A 270 -0.14 -0.24 7.97
CA GLY A 270 -0.49 -1.23 8.99
C GLY A 270 0.36 -2.50 8.87
N GLY A 271 0.49 -3.01 7.64
CA GLY A 271 1.43 -4.07 7.30
C GLY A 271 2.85 -3.52 7.08
N ILE A 272 3.02 -2.70 6.06
CA ILE A 272 4.31 -2.14 5.64
C ILE A 272 4.22 -0.61 5.54
N LEU A 273 5.18 0.08 6.15
CA LEU A 273 5.45 1.50 5.90
C LEU A 273 6.81 1.64 5.23
N SER A 274 6.81 2.15 4.00
CA SER A 274 8.01 2.47 3.21
C SER A 274 8.23 3.98 3.15
N LEU A 275 9.36 4.41 3.70
CA LEU A 275 9.85 5.81 3.63
C LEU A 275 11.21 5.88 2.91
N LEU A 276 11.47 4.96 1.99
CA LEU A 276 12.75 4.87 1.27
C LEU A 276 12.89 6.02 0.26
N ASN A 277 13.56 7.12 0.61
CA ASN A 277 13.87 8.23 -0.32
C ASN A 277 14.54 7.69 -1.60
N ASP A 278 13.81 7.66 -2.72
CA ASP A 278 14.24 7.23 -4.07
C ASP A 278 14.71 5.77 -4.20
N LYS A 279 14.01 4.85 -3.54
CA LYS A 279 14.49 3.47 -3.31
C LYS A 279 13.38 2.43 -3.54
N LEU A 280 13.77 1.18 -3.82
CA LEU A 280 12.90 0.16 -4.39
C LEU A 280 12.34 -0.81 -3.34
N VAL A 281 11.03 -0.99 -3.33
CA VAL A 281 10.34 -2.09 -2.63
C VAL A 281 9.76 -3.05 -3.67
N VAL A 282 10.21 -4.30 -3.64
CA VAL A 282 9.72 -5.39 -4.50
C VAL A 282 9.03 -6.43 -3.64
N LEU A 283 7.77 -6.73 -3.95
CA LEU A 283 6.98 -7.76 -3.30
C LEU A 283 6.54 -8.79 -4.35
N GLU A 284 6.90 -10.06 -4.18
CA GLU A 284 6.63 -11.11 -5.19
C GLU A 284 6.08 -12.39 -4.53
N ASN A 285 4.93 -12.91 -4.97
CA ASN A 285 4.32 -14.10 -4.36
C ASN A 285 4.10 -13.90 -2.85
N ILE A 286 3.22 -12.95 -2.52
CA ILE A 286 2.99 -12.47 -1.15
C ILE A 286 1.51 -12.38 -0.78
N CYS A 287 1.23 -12.49 0.52
CA CYS A 287 -0.09 -12.23 1.09
C CYS A 287 -0.01 -11.12 2.15
N ILE A 288 -0.78 -10.03 1.95
CA ILE A 288 -0.93 -8.94 2.92
C ILE A 288 -2.39 -8.87 3.33
N GLU A 289 -2.69 -9.32 4.55
CA GLU A 289 -4.09 -9.49 4.97
C GLU A 289 -4.44 -8.92 6.35
N SER A 290 -5.63 -8.34 6.45
CA SER A 290 -6.21 -7.91 7.73
C SER A 290 -5.33 -6.96 8.56
N ASN A 291 -4.50 -6.15 7.90
CA ASN A 291 -3.72 -5.12 8.58
C ASN A 291 -4.54 -3.84 8.75
N PHE A 292 -4.20 -3.06 9.78
CA PHE A 292 -4.92 -1.86 10.16
C PHE A 292 -3.98 -0.66 10.31
N ALA A 293 -4.37 0.49 9.76
CA ALA A 293 -3.73 1.78 10.00
C ALA A 293 -4.78 2.83 10.38
N GLU A 294 -4.52 3.61 11.44
CA GLU A 294 -5.38 4.74 11.81
C GLU A 294 -5.43 5.80 10.70
N ASN A 295 -4.33 5.99 9.96
CA ASN A 295 -4.25 7.02 8.92
C ASN A 295 -4.34 6.44 7.50
N SER A 296 -3.23 6.00 6.90
CA SER A 296 -3.20 5.59 5.49
C SER A 296 -2.43 4.28 5.27
N GLY A 297 -2.73 3.59 4.17
CA GLY A 297 -2.06 2.35 3.79
C GLY A 297 -2.32 1.23 4.78
N GLY A 298 -3.55 0.71 4.82
CA GLY A 298 -3.91 -0.36 5.76
C GLY A 298 -3.00 -1.57 5.58
N GLY A 299 -2.79 -1.99 4.33
CA GLY A 299 -1.78 -2.99 3.95
C GLY A 299 -0.40 -2.36 3.78
N ILE A 300 -0.24 -1.54 2.76
CA ILE A 300 1.02 -0.90 2.37
C ILE A 300 0.85 0.61 2.32
N GLU A 301 1.79 1.33 2.89
CA GLU A 301 2.05 2.74 2.58
C GLU A 301 3.44 2.88 1.94
N SER A 302 3.51 3.53 0.78
CA SER A 302 4.74 3.98 0.15
C SER A 302 4.72 5.50 -0.02
N ARG A 303 5.63 6.19 0.69
CA ARG A 303 5.78 7.66 0.62
C ARG A 303 6.97 8.12 -0.20
N THR A 304 7.88 7.23 -0.57
CA THR A 304 9.04 7.55 -1.39
C THR A 304 9.49 6.32 -2.17
N GLY A 305 10.03 6.54 -3.38
CA GLY A 305 10.57 5.49 -4.25
C GLY A 305 9.53 4.65 -5.01
N GLN A 306 10.04 3.71 -5.80
CA GLN A 306 9.28 2.78 -6.63
C GLN A 306 8.70 1.62 -5.81
N LEU A 307 7.44 1.28 -6.07
CA LEU A 307 6.75 0.12 -5.49
C LEU A 307 6.39 -0.88 -6.59
N GLU A 308 7.02 -2.05 -6.58
CA GLU A 308 6.71 -3.17 -7.48
C GLU A 308 6.06 -4.30 -6.68
N VAL A 309 4.86 -4.72 -7.08
CA VAL A 309 4.13 -5.83 -6.43
C VAL A 309 3.63 -6.79 -7.49
N LYS A 310 4.06 -8.05 -7.40
CA LYS A 310 3.75 -9.12 -8.35
C LYS A 310 3.23 -10.37 -7.65
N ASP A 311 2.31 -11.09 -8.30
CA ASP A 311 1.81 -12.39 -7.83
C ASP A 311 1.25 -12.29 -6.39
N PHE A 312 0.32 -11.36 -6.17
CA PHE A 312 -0.04 -10.94 -4.82
C PHE A 312 -1.51 -11.15 -4.45
N LEU A 313 -1.74 -11.27 -3.15
CA LEU A 313 -3.06 -11.11 -2.53
C LEU A 313 -2.99 -10.02 -1.45
N ILE A 314 -3.68 -8.90 -1.67
CA ILE A 314 -3.84 -7.82 -0.68
C ILE A 314 -5.31 -7.78 -0.27
N GLN A 315 -5.63 -8.26 0.94
CA GLN A 315 -7.03 -8.44 1.32
C GLN A 315 -7.43 -8.00 2.72
N GLY A 316 -8.65 -7.46 2.87
CA GLY A 316 -9.22 -7.20 4.18
C GLY A 316 -8.46 -6.15 5.00
N ASN A 317 -7.63 -5.34 4.38
CA ASN A 317 -6.83 -4.31 5.06
C ASN A 317 -7.65 -3.03 5.22
N VAL A 318 -7.42 -2.30 6.32
CA VAL A 318 -8.24 -1.16 6.70
C VAL A 318 -7.36 0.06 6.99
N ALA A 319 -7.67 1.18 6.36
CA ALA A 319 -7.09 2.49 6.64
C ALA A 319 -8.18 3.46 7.13
N GLY A 320 -7.91 4.22 8.18
CA GLY A 320 -8.87 5.22 8.68
C GLY A 320 -9.12 6.38 7.71
N VAL A 321 -8.19 6.65 6.78
CA VAL A 321 -8.27 7.77 5.83
C VAL A 321 -8.10 7.31 4.38
N LYS A 322 -6.92 6.85 3.96
CA LYS A 322 -6.63 6.61 2.52
C LYS A 322 -5.95 5.28 2.25
N GLY A 323 -6.27 4.66 1.11
CA GLY A 323 -5.59 3.47 0.62
C GLY A 323 -5.76 2.28 1.56
N GLY A 324 -6.94 1.66 1.56
CA GLY A 324 -7.22 0.54 2.45
C GLY A 324 -6.24 -0.61 2.23
N GLY A 325 -6.00 -0.96 0.97
CA GLY A 325 -4.96 -1.90 0.57
C GLY A 325 -3.60 -1.22 0.43
N VAL A 326 -3.52 -0.27 -0.51
CA VAL A 326 -2.29 0.42 -0.88
C VAL A 326 -2.50 1.92 -0.85
N TYR A 327 -1.60 2.64 -0.19
CA TYR A 327 -1.44 4.08 -0.30
C TYR A 327 -0.07 4.38 -0.93
N PHE A 328 -0.10 5.01 -2.10
CA PHE A 328 1.08 5.46 -2.82
C PHE A 328 0.99 6.97 -3.00
N SER A 329 1.95 7.73 -2.51
CA SER A 329 1.89 9.21 -2.55
C SER A 329 3.19 9.88 -2.99
N THR A 330 3.88 9.25 -3.94
CA THR A 330 5.19 9.68 -4.40
C THR A 330 5.09 10.14 -5.85
N ASP A 331 6.10 10.89 -6.32
CA ASP A 331 6.26 11.26 -7.73
C ASP A 331 7.02 10.16 -8.51
N ASP A 332 7.02 8.92 -8.02
CA ASP A 332 7.69 7.77 -8.61
C ASP A 332 6.67 6.74 -9.12
N ILE A 333 7.11 5.54 -9.47
CA ILE A 333 6.30 4.52 -10.15
C ILE A 333 5.67 3.54 -9.14
N MET A 334 4.39 3.24 -9.34
CA MET A 334 3.72 2.10 -8.73
C MET A 334 3.35 1.08 -9.80
N ASP A 335 3.89 -0.13 -9.69
CA ASP A 335 3.62 -1.25 -10.59
C ASP A 335 2.99 -2.40 -9.83
N LEU A 336 1.74 -2.71 -10.18
CA LEU A 336 1.01 -3.86 -9.66
C LEU A 336 0.71 -4.83 -10.81
N GLU A 337 1.24 -6.05 -10.73
CA GLU A 337 1.10 -7.08 -11.77
C GLU A 337 0.54 -8.40 -11.21
N ASN A 338 -0.38 -9.04 -11.94
CA ASN A 338 -0.88 -10.40 -11.67
C ASN A 338 -1.29 -10.62 -10.20
N GLY A 339 -2.41 -10.03 -9.78
CA GLY A 339 -2.79 -10.10 -8.37
C GLY A 339 -4.23 -9.75 -8.07
N VAL A 340 -4.57 -9.84 -6.79
CA VAL A 340 -5.92 -9.55 -6.29
C VAL A 340 -5.85 -8.55 -5.15
N LEU A 341 -6.55 -7.42 -5.30
CA LEU A 341 -6.87 -6.52 -4.19
C LEU A 341 -8.35 -6.68 -3.85
N ARG A 342 -8.66 -7.20 -2.67
CA ARG A 342 -10.07 -7.42 -2.28
C ARG A 342 -10.43 -7.08 -0.86
N LEU A 343 -11.69 -6.70 -0.63
CA LEU A 343 -12.21 -6.46 0.72
C LEU A 343 -11.43 -5.40 1.51
N ASN A 344 -10.67 -4.53 0.83
CA ASN A 344 -9.92 -3.49 1.52
C ASN A 344 -10.82 -2.26 1.74
N GLN A 345 -10.59 -1.57 2.85
CA GLN A 345 -11.43 -0.46 3.29
C GLN A 345 -10.62 0.80 3.60
N ALA A 346 -11.03 1.93 3.05
CA ALA A 346 -10.55 3.25 3.45
C ALA A 346 -11.68 4.10 4.04
N GLY A 347 -11.38 5.03 4.95
CA GLY A 347 -12.38 5.97 5.46
C GLY A 347 -12.77 7.06 4.46
N GLU A 348 -11.87 7.47 3.57
CA GLU A 348 -12.07 8.61 2.69
C GLU A 348 -11.75 8.30 1.23
N GLN A 349 -10.57 7.78 0.89
CA GLN A 349 -10.15 7.72 -0.52
C GLN A 349 -9.41 6.44 -0.85
N GLY A 350 -9.76 5.78 -1.95
CA GLY A 350 -9.06 4.60 -2.44
C GLY A 350 -9.27 3.40 -1.53
N GLY A 351 -10.46 2.79 -1.56
CA GLY A 351 -10.75 1.61 -0.74
C GLY A 351 -9.74 0.49 -0.98
N GLY A 352 -9.42 0.24 -2.24
CA GLY A 352 -8.29 -0.61 -2.64
C GLY A 352 -7.00 0.18 -2.67
N ILE A 353 -6.92 1.16 -3.56
CA ILE A 353 -5.70 1.90 -3.90
C ILE A 353 -5.94 3.39 -3.84
N TYR A 354 -5.08 4.09 -3.12
CA TYR A 354 -4.83 5.50 -3.30
C TYR A 354 -3.54 5.70 -4.08
N HIS A 355 -3.63 6.37 -5.23
CA HIS A 355 -2.51 6.67 -6.11
C HIS A 355 -2.32 8.18 -6.18
N GLY A 356 -1.15 8.65 -5.76
CA GLY A 356 -0.75 10.05 -5.76
C GLY A 356 -0.23 10.54 -7.12
N PRO A 357 0.48 11.68 -7.15
CA PRO A 357 0.89 12.39 -8.36
C PRO A 357 2.11 11.77 -9.08
N ALA A 358 2.07 10.47 -9.36
CA ALA A 358 3.11 9.77 -10.12
C ALA A 358 3.17 10.19 -11.60
N PRO A 359 4.35 10.27 -12.23
CA PRO A 359 4.48 10.58 -13.65
C PRO A 359 3.91 9.47 -14.53
N PHE A 360 4.06 8.20 -14.14
CA PHE A 360 3.46 7.05 -14.82
C PHE A 360 3.46 5.80 -13.93
N SER A 361 2.30 5.18 -13.72
CA SER A 361 2.13 3.94 -12.93
C SER A 361 1.27 2.92 -13.67
N PHE A 362 1.44 1.63 -13.36
CA PHE A 362 0.77 0.53 -14.04
C PHE A 362 0.03 -0.41 -13.08
N ILE A 363 -1.16 -0.82 -13.49
CA ILE A 363 -1.94 -1.92 -12.91
C ILE A 363 -2.26 -2.88 -14.05
N VAL A 364 -1.66 -4.08 -14.04
CA VAL A 364 -1.74 -5.03 -15.16
C VAL A 364 -2.15 -6.41 -14.67
N ASP A 365 -3.17 -7.00 -15.28
CA ASP A 365 -3.68 -8.33 -14.89
C ASP A 365 -4.07 -8.40 -13.40
N VAL A 366 -4.75 -7.35 -12.91
CA VAL A 366 -5.15 -7.25 -11.51
C VAL A 366 -6.67 -7.31 -11.39
N THR A 367 -7.14 -8.09 -10.41
CA THR A 367 -8.55 -8.05 -9.98
C THR A 367 -8.70 -7.17 -8.74
N LEU A 368 -9.37 -6.04 -8.88
CA LEU A 368 -9.79 -5.19 -7.77
C LEU A 368 -11.27 -5.44 -7.48
N THR A 369 -11.57 -6.07 -6.35
CA THR A 369 -12.95 -6.45 -6.05
C THR A 369 -13.39 -6.24 -4.61
N GLU A 370 -14.63 -5.80 -4.43
CA GLU A 370 -15.21 -5.62 -3.09
C GLU A 370 -14.42 -4.66 -2.19
N ASN A 371 -13.67 -3.73 -2.80
CA ASN A 371 -13.00 -2.68 -2.04
C ASN A 371 -13.97 -1.52 -1.78
N ILE A 372 -13.88 -0.96 -0.58
CA ILE A 372 -14.90 -0.05 -0.06
C ILE A 372 -14.25 1.22 0.47
N VAL A 373 -14.84 2.36 0.11
CA VAL A 373 -14.69 3.58 0.91
C VAL A 373 -15.90 3.70 1.81
N SER A 374 -15.70 3.77 3.12
CA SER A 374 -16.78 3.93 4.07
C SER A 374 -16.36 4.68 5.32
N ASN A 375 -17.08 5.75 5.64
CA ASN A 375 -16.93 6.45 6.92
C ASN A 375 -18.29 6.98 7.38
N SER A 376 -18.51 6.94 8.68
CA SER A 376 -19.74 7.40 9.33
C SER A 376 -19.84 8.94 9.40
N LYS A 377 -18.81 9.68 9.00
CA LYS A 377 -18.80 11.16 8.98
C LYS A 377 -19.35 11.70 7.65
N VAL A 378 -20.23 12.71 7.73
CA VAL A 378 -20.88 13.37 6.58
C VAL A 378 -19.93 14.35 5.85
N SER A 379 -18.89 14.86 6.52
CA SER A 379 -18.04 15.96 6.03
C SER A 379 -16.69 15.53 5.44
N VAL A 380 -16.58 14.28 4.99
CA VAL A 380 -15.34 13.75 4.37
C VAL A 380 -15.66 13.31 2.95
N SER A 381 -14.82 13.73 2.00
CA SER A 381 -14.97 13.38 0.59
C SER A 381 -14.60 11.92 0.35
N LYS A 382 -15.60 11.10 0.06
CA LYS A 382 -15.51 9.66 -0.17
C LYS A 382 -15.42 9.33 -1.65
N ARG A 383 -14.27 8.81 -2.09
CA ARG A 383 -13.97 8.70 -3.53
C ARG A 383 -13.12 7.48 -3.88
N GLY A 384 -13.42 6.83 -5.00
CA GLY A 384 -12.61 5.73 -5.52
C GLY A 384 -12.73 4.47 -4.67
N GLY A 385 -13.84 3.73 -4.79
CA GLY A 385 -14.04 2.49 -4.04
C GLY A 385 -12.93 1.47 -4.33
N GLY A 386 -12.58 1.31 -5.60
CA GLY A 386 -11.42 0.53 -6.04
C GLY A 386 -10.16 1.38 -6.03
N VAL A 387 -10.12 2.40 -6.88
CA VAL A 387 -8.94 3.25 -7.12
C VAL A 387 -9.31 4.72 -6.99
N TYR A 388 -8.50 5.47 -6.25
CA TYR A 388 -8.45 6.92 -6.28
C TYR A 388 -7.14 7.37 -6.90
N ASN A 389 -7.18 8.00 -8.07
CA ASN A 389 -6.04 8.60 -8.73
C ASN A 389 -6.02 10.11 -8.52
N GLU A 390 -5.00 10.62 -7.85
CA GLU A 390 -4.77 12.02 -7.53
C GLU A 390 -3.62 12.61 -8.35
N GLY A 391 -3.92 13.10 -9.54
CA GLY A 391 -2.98 13.83 -10.36
C GLY A 391 -1.86 13.01 -10.99
N GLY A 392 -1.77 11.72 -10.71
CA GLY A 392 -0.82 10.84 -11.37
C GLY A 392 -1.31 10.35 -12.73
N THR A 393 -0.39 9.95 -13.61
CA THR A 393 -0.75 9.21 -14.82
C THR A 393 -0.87 7.72 -14.48
N LEU A 394 -2.05 7.14 -14.66
CA LEU A 394 -2.31 5.75 -14.30
C LEU A 394 -2.80 4.95 -15.51
N SER A 395 -2.12 3.85 -15.80
CA SER A 395 -2.54 2.86 -16.79
C SER A 395 -3.05 1.60 -16.12
N ILE A 396 -4.30 1.24 -16.41
CA ILE A 396 -4.93 0.00 -15.95
C ILE A 396 -5.19 -0.86 -17.19
N GLN A 397 -4.59 -2.05 -17.24
CA GLN A 397 -4.62 -2.94 -18.41
C GLN A 397 -5.00 -4.37 -18.02
N ASP A 398 -5.76 -5.03 -18.89
CA ASP A 398 -6.10 -6.46 -18.75
C ASP A 398 -6.71 -6.81 -17.38
N SER A 399 -7.40 -5.85 -16.76
CA SER A 399 -7.76 -5.90 -15.35
C SER A 399 -9.28 -5.90 -15.15
N ILE A 400 -9.71 -6.42 -14.01
CA ILE A 400 -11.11 -6.50 -13.61
C ILE A 400 -11.33 -5.64 -12.38
N LEU A 401 -12.22 -4.66 -12.48
CA LEU A 401 -12.63 -3.83 -11.35
C LEU A 401 -14.12 -4.08 -11.10
N THR A 402 -14.43 -4.88 -10.08
CA THR A 402 -15.81 -5.32 -9.84
C THR A 402 -16.28 -5.22 -8.40
N ALA A 403 -17.53 -4.78 -8.20
CA ALA A 403 -18.15 -4.67 -6.88
C ALA A 403 -17.42 -3.74 -5.90
N ASN A 404 -16.68 -2.75 -6.40
CA ASN A 404 -16.07 -1.73 -5.57
C ASN A 404 -17.07 -0.61 -5.30
N ASN A 405 -17.11 -0.13 -4.07
CA ASN A 405 -18.19 0.74 -3.63
C ASN A 405 -17.72 1.94 -2.80
N VAL A 406 -18.38 3.07 -3.02
CA VAL A 406 -18.35 4.21 -2.10
C VAL A 406 -19.62 4.17 -1.26
N THR A 407 -19.50 4.16 0.07
CA THR A 407 -20.63 3.96 0.96
C THR A 407 -20.67 4.94 2.14
N GLY A 408 -21.83 5.07 2.79
CA GLY A 408 -22.00 5.86 4.01
C GLY A 408 -22.79 7.14 3.81
N PHE A 409 -22.46 8.18 4.59
CA PHE A 409 -23.08 9.50 4.45
C PHE A 409 -22.39 10.28 3.33
N LEU A 410 -23.08 10.56 2.22
CA LEU A 410 -22.47 11.11 1.01
C LEU A 410 -22.79 12.59 0.76
N ASP A 411 -21.88 13.28 0.08
CA ASP A 411 -22.07 14.62 -0.47
C ASP A 411 -21.82 14.70 -1.99
N SER A 412 -22.14 15.84 -2.61
CA SER A 412 -22.06 16.06 -4.06
C SER A 412 -20.68 15.86 -4.70
N SER A 413 -19.63 15.76 -3.89
CA SER A 413 -18.25 15.56 -4.32
C SER A 413 -17.81 14.09 -4.28
N ASP A 414 -18.67 13.20 -3.78
CA ASP A 414 -18.40 11.77 -3.64
C ASP A 414 -18.70 11.00 -4.94
N GLY A 415 -17.89 9.97 -5.22
CA GLY A 415 -18.07 9.18 -6.43
C GLY A 415 -16.90 8.33 -6.90
N GLY A 416 -17.03 7.78 -8.11
CA GLY A 416 -16.06 6.85 -8.68
C GLY A 416 -16.09 5.50 -7.96
N GLY A 417 -17.23 4.79 -8.04
CA GLY A 417 -17.40 3.50 -7.36
C GLY A 417 -16.24 2.55 -7.64
N ALA A 418 -15.85 2.41 -8.92
CA ALA A 418 -14.62 1.73 -9.30
C ALA A 418 -13.41 2.66 -9.23
N ILE A 419 -13.43 3.72 -10.04
CA ILE A 419 -12.29 4.62 -10.23
C ILE A 419 -12.75 6.06 -10.07
N PHE A 420 -12.05 6.79 -9.22
CA PHE A 420 -12.07 8.24 -9.21
C PHE A 420 -10.75 8.75 -9.79
N ASN A 421 -10.82 9.54 -10.85
CA ASN A 421 -9.68 10.21 -11.45
C ASN A 421 -9.82 11.72 -11.28
N ARG A 422 -8.80 12.37 -10.75
CA ARG A 422 -8.67 13.82 -10.81
C ARG A 422 -7.28 14.24 -11.23
N TYR A 423 -7.22 15.44 -11.77
CA TYR A 423 -5.98 16.17 -11.80
C TYR A 423 -5.62 16.72 -10.41
N HIS A 424 -4.32 16.75 -10.12
CA HIS A 424 -3.71 17.57 -9.09
C HIS A 424 -2.26 17.84 -9.50
N ALA A 425 -1.95 19.07 -9.92
CA ALA A 425 -0.57 19.50 -10.10
C ALA A 425 -0.28 20.64 -9.14
N PRO A 426 0.69 20.49 -8.23
CA PRO A 426 1.21 21.60 -7.43
C PRO A 426 1.79 22.72 -8.32
N ASP A 427 2.37 22.34 -9.47
CA ASP A 427 3.30 23.20 -10.24
C ASP A 427 2.94 23.43 -11.72
N GLY A 428 1.74 23.01 -12.15
CA GLY A 428 1.21 23.34 -13.49
C GLY A 428 1.70 22.47 -14.66
N GLU A 429 2.34 21.33 -14.40
CA GLU A 429 2.64 20.32 -15.43
C GLU A 429 1.54 19.27 -15.58
N LEU A 430 1.41 18.72 -16.80
CA LEU A 430 0.36 17.79 -17.25
C LEU A 430 0.41 16.44 -16.50
N GLY A 431 -0.21 16.35 -15.32
CA GLY A 431 -0.53 15.08 -14.64
C GLY A 431 -1.98 14.63 -14.84
N GLY A 432 -2.40 13.48 -14.29
CA GLY A 432 -3.81 13.11 -14.08
C GLY A 432 -4.51 12.35 -15.21
N ASP A 433 -3.77 11.80 -16.18
CA ASP A 433 -4.37 10.99 -17.25
C ASP A 433 -4.62 9.54 -16.79
N LEU A 434 -5.83 9.05 -17.04
CA LEU A 434 -6.25 7.67 -16.80
C LEU A 434 -6.35 6.92 -18.14
N TYR A 435 -5.65 5.80 -18.26
CA TYR A 435 -5.74 4.88 -19.38
C TYR A 435 -6.37 3.57 -18.90
N VAL A 436 -7.48 3.16 -19.51
CA VAL A 436 -8.17 1.90 -19.23
C VAL A 436 -8.17 1.08 -20.52
N GLN A 437 -7.51 -0.07 -20.52
CA GLN A 437 -7.34 -0.87 -21.74
C GLN A 437 -7.60 -2.35 -21.50
N ARG A 438 -8.46 -2.97 -22.32
CA ARG A 438 -8.84 -4.39 -22.18
C ARG A 438 -9.37 -4.73 -20.77
N CYS A 439 -10.04 -3.79 -20.13
CA CYS A 439 -10.54 -3.96 -18.77
C CYS A 439 -12.05 -4.26 -18.73
N VAL A 440 -12.49 -4.87 -17.63
CA VAL A 440 -13.90 -5.00 -17.27
C VAL A 440 -14.16 -4.24 -15.98
N ILE A 441 -14.97 -3.18 -16.05
CA ILE A 441 -15.40 -2.40 -14.90
C ILE A 441 -16.88 -2.67 -14.67
N SER A 442 -17.20 -3.48 -13.65
CA SER A 442 -18.57 -3.96 -13.47
C SER A 442 -19.13 -3.95 -12.05
N ASN A 443 -20.44 -3.79 -11.91
CA ASN A 443 -21.12 -3.89 -10.60
C ASN A 443 -20.58 -2.94 -9.52
N ASN A 444 -19.91 -1.86 -9.91
CA ASN A 444 -19.40 -0.87 -8.98
C ASN A 444 -20.49 0.15 -8.70
N GLY A 445 -20.50 0.71 -7.50
CA GLY A 445 -21.61 1.56 -7.11
C GLY A 445 -21.35 2.53 -5.99
N ILE A 446 -22.38 3.34 -5.76
CA ILE A 446 -22.45 4.30 -4.68
C ILE A 446 -23.65 3.94 -3.81
N ILE A 447 -23.39 3.58 -2.55
CA ILE A 447 -24.38 2.98 -1.65
C ILE A 447 -24.56 3.87 -0.41
N PRO A 448 -25.58 4.74 -0.36
CA PRO A 448 -25.71 5.73 0.69
C PRO A 448 -26.42 5.15 1.92
N PHE A 449 -26.17 5.72 3.09
CA PHE A 449 -27.03 5.52 4.28
C PHE A 449 -28.15 6.55 4.38
N ASN A 450 -28.03 7.67 3.66
CA ASN A 450 -29.05 8.72 3.60
C ASN A 450 -29.76 8.73 2.25
N VAL A 451 -31.09 8.77 2.26
CA VAL A 451 -31.90 9.01 1.06
C VAL A 451 -31.77 10.46 0.60
N GLY A 452 -31.48 10.68 -0.69
CA GLY A 452 -31.60 12.00 -1.35
C GLY A 452 -30.36 12.92 -1.33
N LEU A 453 -29.14 12.40 -1.12
CA LEU A 453 -27.89 13.17 -1.29
C LEU A 453 -26.98 12.51 -2.34
N PRO A 454 -26.21 13.29 -3.13
CA PRO A 454 -25.77 12.89 -4.46
C PRO A 454 -24.47 12.08 -4.45
N GLY A 455 -24.32 11.15 -5.39
CA GLY A 455 -23.05 10.51 -5.72
C GLY A 455 -22.95 10.23 -7.22
N ARG A 456 -21.76 10.44 -7.80
CA ARG A 456 -21.55 10.46 -9.27
C ARG A 456 -20.56 9.41 -9.74
N GLY A 457 -20.72 8.91 -10.97
CA GLY A 457 -19.75 7.99 -11.58
C GLY A 457 -19.74 6.63 -10.89
N GLY A 458 -20.72 5.78 -11.19
CA GLY A 458 -20.81 4.44 -10.58
C GLY A 458 -19.59 3.58 -10.94
N GLY A 459 -19.21 3.58 -12.22
CA GLY A 459 -17.95 3.00 -12.68
C GLY A 459 -16.79 3.98 -12.51
N ILE A 460 -16.71 4.96 -13.42
CA ILE A 460 -15.62 5.94 -13.48
C ILE A 460 -16.15 7.35 -13.22
N LEU A 461 -15.46 8.09 -12.36
CA LEU A 461 -15.63 9.53 -12.20
C LEU A 461 -14.32 10.24 -12.59
N ASN A 462 -14.31 10.91 -13.75
CA ASN A 462 -13.19 11.74 -14.23
C ASN A 462 -13.48 13.22 -13.93
N VAL A 463 -12.56 13.90 -13.23
CA VAL A 463 -12.77 15.26 -12.73
C VAL A 463 -11.60 16.18 -13.07
N ALA A 464 -11.89 17.30 -13.72
CA ALA A 464 -10.97 18.43 -13.88
C ALA A 464 -11.41 19.61 -12.99
N ASP A 465 -10.49 20.22 -12.23
CA ASP A 465 -10.75 21.38 -11.36
C ASP A 465 -9.80 22.57 -11.61
N ASN A 466 -10.26 23.81 -11.41
CA ASN A 466 -9.42 25.02 -11.27
C ASN A 466 -8.24 25.17 -12.28
N SER A 467 -8.52 25.17 -13.58
CA SER A 467 -7.53 25.27 -14.70
C SER A 467 -6.77 23.98 -15.04
N ALA A 468 -7.13 22.86 -14.44
CA ALA A 468 -6.58 21.54 -14.70
C ALA A 468 -7.08 20.87 -15.99
N ARG A 469 -6.32 19.89 -16.47
CA ARG A 469 -6.74 18.96 -17.53
C ARG A 469 -6.78 17.53 -16.98
N ALA A 470 -7.92 16.86 -17.04
CA ALA A 470 -8.05 15.46 -16.65
C ALA A 470 -8.49 14.62 -17.85
N GLY A 471 -7.60 13.78 -18.38
CA GLY A 471 -7.91 12.88 -19.48
C GLY A 471 -8.28 11.48 -19.00
N CYS A 472 -9.32 10.91 -19.61
CA CYS A 472 -9.67 9.51 -19.47
C CYS A 472 -9.74 8.89 -20.88
N ARG A 473 -8.95 7.83 -21.10
CA ARG A 473 -8.89 7.13 -22.38
C ARG A 473 -9.19 5.65 -22.17
N ILE A 474 -10.22 5.17 -22.86
CA ILE A 474 -10.77 3.83 -22.69
C ILE A 474 -10.69 3.09 -24.02
N TYR A 475 -10.00 1.95 -24.03
CA TYR A 475 -9.73 1.16 -25.23
C TYR A 475 -10.14 -0.29 -25.00
N ASP A 476 -10.86 -0.88 -25.96
CA ASP A 476 -11.18 -2.30 -25.99
C ASP A 476 -11.74 -2.85 -24.66
N SER A 477 -12.50 -2.02 -23.93
CA SER A 477 -12.92 -2.29 -22.55
C SER A 477 -14.44 -2.39 -22.44
N THR A 478 -14.91 -3.00 -21.36
CA THR A 478 -16.33 -3.09 -21.03
C THR A 478 -16.63 -2.41 -19.69
N ILE A 479 -17.58 -1.49 -19.68
CA ILE A 479 -18.09 -0.81 -18.47
C ILE A 479 -19.55 -1.17 -18.33
N GLU A 480 -19.87 -2.00 -17.34
CA GLU A 480 -21.20 -2.60 -17.25
C GLU A 480 -21.81 -2.73 -15.86
N ALA A 481 -23.14 -2.67 -15.78
CA ALA A 481 -23.86 -2.89 -14.53
C ALA A 481 -23.40 -2.00 -13.36
N ASN A 482 -22.81 -0.83 -13.64
CA ASN A 482 -22.42 0.12 -12.61
C ASN A 482 -23.58 1.06 -12.28
N ALA A 483 -23.66 1.48 -11.02
CA ALA A 483 -24.78 2.26 -10.52
C ALA A 483 -24.33 3.56 -9.83
N SER A 484 -24.98 4.68 -10.16
CA SER A 484 -24.84 5.95 -9.44
C SER A 484 -26.17 6.48 -8.94
N LEU A 485 -26.14 7.27 -7.88
CA LEU A 485 -27.34 7.87 -7.27
C LEU A 485 -27.72 9.22 -7.89
N GLN A 486 -26.86 9.74 -8.77
CA GLN A 486 -27.09 11.02 -9.41
C GLN A 486 -26.83 10.89 -10.90
N THR A 487 -25.57 10.92 -11.29
CA THR A 487 -25.20 11.04 -12.68
C THR A 487 -24.08 10.10 -13.08
N GLY A 488 -24.05 9.70 -14.36
CA GLY A 488 -22.99 8.88 -14.91
C GLY A 488 -22.95 7.49 -14.27
N GLY A 489 -23.96 6.65 -14.54
CA GLY A 489 -23.99 5.30 -13.97
C GLY A 489 -22.73 4.51 -14.34
N GLY A 490 -22.39 4.51 -15.63
CA GLY A 490 -21.12 3.99 -16.13
C GLY A 490 -19.98 4.98 -15.92
N ILE A 491 -20.07 6.15 -16.57
CA ILE A 491 -19.02 7.16 -16.59
C ILE A 491 -19.60 8.55 -16.33
N GLN A 492 -18.98 9.27 -15.39
CA GLN A 492 -19.14 10.70 -15.23
C GLN A 492 -17.84 11.39 -15.67
N ASN A 493 -17.94 12.30 -16.65
CA ASN A 493 -16.86 13.22 -17.00
C ASN A 493 -17.28 14.63 -16.58
N LEU A 494 -16.47 15.27 -15.73
CA LEU A 494 -16.90 16.43 -14.97
C LEU A 494 -15.83 17.51 -14.92
N VAL A 495 -16.23 18.74 -15.19
CA VAL A 495 -15.44 19.94 -14.88
C VAL A 495 -16.04 20.63 -13.66
N LEU A 496 -15.23 20.85 -12.63
CA LEU A 496 -15.59 21.60 -11.42
C LEU A 496 -14.86 22.94 -11.40
N ASN A 497 -15.58 24.04 -11.65
CA ASN A 497 -15.04 25.39 -11.55
C ASN A 497 -15.66 26.14 -10.37
N SER A 498 -14.96 26.16 -9.22
CA SER A 498 -15.40 26.96 -8.07
C SER A 498 -15.14 28.46 -8.25
N ASN A 499 -14.27 28.86 -9.19
CA ASN A 499 -13.69 30.20 -9.24
C ASN A 499 -14.06 31.03 -10.49
N GLY A 500 -14.86 30.48 -11.43
CA GLY A 500 -15.33 31.21 -12.62
C GLY A 500 -14.25 31.64 -13.64
N MET A 501 -13.00 31.18 -13.47
CA MET A 501 -11.90 31.45 -14.39
C MET A 501 -11.67 30.21 -15.27
N GLY A 502 -12.30 30.20 -16.45
CA GLY A 502 -12.48 29.02 -17.30
C GLY A 502 -11.30 28.70 -18.23
N ASN A 503 -10.50 27.68 -17.87
CA ASN A 503 -9.62 26.92 -18.78
C ASN A 503 -9.57 25.42 -18.43
N ALA A 504 -10.39 24.93 -17.49
CA ALA A 504 -10.38 23.51 -17.11
C ALA A 504 -10.98 22.65 -18.23
N GLU A 505 -10.36 21.49 -18.49
CA GLU A 505 -10.75 20.56 -19.54
C GLU A 505 -10.82 19.12 -19.00
N ALA A 506 -11.98 18.49 -19.12
CA ALA A 506 -12.12 17.06 -18.84
C ALA A 506 -12.32 16.33 -20.17
N THR A 507 -11.36 15.49 -20.58
CA THR A 507 -11.44 14.77 -21.86
C THR A 507 -11.79 13.30 -21.66
N LEU A 508 -12.69 12.78 -22.49
CA LEU A 508 -13.05 11.37 -22.52
C LEU A 508 -12.90 10.84 -23.94
N LEU A 509 -11.99 9.89 -24.15
CA LEU A 509 -11.85 9.15 -25.39
C LEU A 509 -12.26 7.70 -25.15
N ILE A 510 -13.21 7.20 -25.94
CA ILE A 510 -13.64 5.81 -25.91
C ILE A 510 -13.44 5.21 -27.30
N GLN A 511 -12.69 4.12 -27.39
CA GLN A 511 -12.45 3.42 -28.65
C GLN A 511 -12.75 1.93 -28.50
N ASN A 512 -13.52 1.38 -29.45
CA ASN A 512 -13.85 -0.04 -29.54
C ASN A 512 -14.36 -0.67 -28.22
N SER A 513 -15.01 0.14 -27.39
CA SER A 513 -15.41 -0.25 -26.03
C SER A 513 -16.93 -0.31 -25.90
N VAL A 514 -17.41 -1.06 -24.91
CA VAL A 514 -18.84 -1.27 -24.67
C VAL A 514 -19.23 -0.69 -23.32
N ILE A 515 -20.23 0.18 -23.30
CA ILE A 515 -20.81 0.76 -22.09
C ILE A 515 -22.25 0.29 -22.01
N ARG A 516 -22.54 -0.65 -21.09
CA ARG A 516 -23.84 -1.31 -21.10
C ARG A 516 -24.46 -1.57 -19.75
N ASP A 517 -25.78 -1.65 -19.69
CA ASP A 517 -26.51 -2.08 -18.49
C ASP A 517 -26.20 -1.21 -17.25
N ASN A 518 -25.68 0.02 -17.42
CA ASN A 518 -25.38 0.93 -16.31
C ASN A 518 -26.60 1.79 -15.95
N THR A 519 -26.70 2.17 -14.68
CA THR A 519 -27.87 2.88 -14.16
C THR A 519 -27.49 4.14 -13.38
N SER A 520 -28.23 5.23 -13.56
CA SER A 520 -28.14 6.42 -12.70
C SER A 520 -29.53 6.89 -12.27
N ASP A 521 -29.70 7.31 -11.02
CA ASP A 521 -31.02 7.77 -10.55
C ASP A 521 -31.46 9.12 -11.14
N GLU A 522 -30.55 9.95 -11.69
CA GLU A 522 -30.92 11.20 -12.37
C GLU A 522 -30.61 11.19 -13.88
N ASN A 523 -29.35 11.40 -14.28
CA ASN A 523 -28.99 11.68 -15.68
C ASN A 523 -27.77 10.91 -16.16
N GLY A 524 -27.76 10.51 -17.43
CA GLY A 524 -26.61 9.84 -18.04
C GLY A 524 -26.40 8.44 -17.47
N GLY A 525 -27.31 7.51 -17.77
CA GLY A 525 -27.20 6.12 -17.30
C GLY A 525 -25.88 5.49 -17.73
N GLY A 526 -25.52 5.64 -19.00
CA GLY A 526 -24.23 5.23 -19.53
C GLY A 526 -23.15 6.27 -19.26
N ILE A 527 -23.27 7.43 -19.90
CA ILE A 527 -22.28 8.51 -19.87
C ILE A 527 -22.97 9.83 -19.49
N HIS A 528 -22.37 10.59 -18.57
CA HIS A 528 -22.78 11.95 -18.26
C HIS A 528 -21.58 12.92 -18.42
N GLN A 529 -21.71 13.87 -19.33
CA GLN A 529 -20.72 14.90 -19.65
C GLN A 529 -21.17 16.25 -19.12
N LEU A 530 -20.45 16.81 -18.15
CA LEU A 530 -20.78 18.11 -17.55
C LEU A 530 -19.57 19.07 -17.57
N GLY A 531 -19.59 20.03 -18.49
CA GLY A 531 -18.51 21.00 -18.74
C GLY A 531 -18.52 22.27 -17.88
N GLY A 532 -19.66 22.68 -17.30
CA GLY A 532 -19.73 23.97 -16.60
C GLY A 532 -19.28 25.15 -17.50
N PRO A 533 -18.58 26.19 -16.99
CA PRO A 533 -17.94 27.24 -17.80
C PRO A 533 -16.59 26.81 -18.42
N GLY A 534 -16.32 25.49 -18.49
CA GLY A 534 -15.16 24.89 -19.13
C GLY A 534 -15.61 23.82 -20.14
N GLN A 535 -14.66 23.09 -20.74
CA GLN A 535 -14.98 22.11 -21.79
C GLN A 535 -14.88 20.68 -21.26
N ALA A 536 -15.99 19.94 -21.29
CA ALA A 536 -15.98 18.48 -21.23
C ALA A 536 -16.10 17.94 -22.66
N ASN A 537 -15.02 17.36 -23.19
CA ASN A 537 -14.95 16.89 -24.56
C ASN A 537 -14.99 15.36 -24.59
N CYS A 538 -15.91 14.78 -25.35
CA CYS A 538 -16.04 13.34 -25.50
C CYS A 538 -15.94 12.91 -26.97
N SER A 539 -15.07 11.94 -27.25
CA SER A 539 -14.94 11.30 -28.56
C SER A 539 -15.13 9.79 -28.41
N ILE A 540 -16.01 9.22 -29.25
CA ILE A 540 -16.35 7.80 -29.26
C ILE A 540 -16.12 7.25 -30.67
N VAL A 541 -15.19 6.31 -30.80
CA VAL A 541 -14.79 5.72 -32.08
C VAL A 541 -15.10 4.22 -32.05
N GLY A 542 -16.17 3.83 -32.74
CA GLY A 542 -16.70 2.47 -32.70
C GLY A 542 -17.24 2.07 -31.33
N GLY A 543 -17.50 0.78 -31.14
CA GLY A 543 -18.05 0.25 -29.88
C GLY A 543 -19.57 0.38 -29.76
N ALA A 544 -20.08 0.30 -28.53
CA ALA A 544 -21.52 0.33 -28.29
C ALA A 544 -21.89 0.94 -26.93
N ILE A 545 -23.02 1.64 -26.88
CA ILE A 545 -23.65 2.18 -25.68
C ILE A 545 -25.04 1.58 -25.58
N GLN A 546 -25.22 0.58 -24.72
CA GLN A 546 -26.37 -0.31 -24.78
C GLN A 546 -27.11 -0.49 -23.46
N ARG A 547 -28.44 -0.46 -23.49
CA ARG A 547 -29.27 -0.84 -22.33
C ARG A 547 -28.93 -0.10 -21.04
N ASN A 548 -28.40 1.11 -21.15
CA ASN A 548 -28.19 1.96 -19.99
C ASN A 548 -29.49 2.69 -19.66
N SER A 549 -29.70 3.01 -18.38
CA SER A 549 -30.94 3.65 -17.96
C SER A 549 -30.76 4.74 -16.91
N CYS A 550 -31.63 5.76 -16.97
CA CYS A 550 -31.76 6.75 -15.90
C CYS A 550 -33.19 7.21 -15.73
N THR A 551 -33.49 7.95 -14.67
CA THR A 551 -34.84 8.45 -14.41
C THR A 551 -35.18 9.64 -15.31
N PHE A 552 -34.31 10.63 -15.40
CA PHE A 552 -34.65 11.92 -16.02
C PHE A 552 -34.14 12.04 -17.45
N ARG A 553 -32.81 12.15 -17.67
CA ARG A 553 -32.30 12.56 -18.99
C ARG A 553 -31.08 11.79 -19.47
N GLY A 554 -31.09 11.40 -20.75
CA GLY A 554 -29.95 10.79 -21.42
C GLY A 554 -29.67 9.36 -20.94
N GLY A 555 -30.51 8.40 -21.30
CA GLY A 555 -30.35 7.01 -20.87
C GLY A 555 -28.98 6.45 -21.27
N GLY A 556 -28.60 6.65 -22.53
CA GLY A 556 -27.26 6.35 -23.04
C GLY A 556 -26.26 7.44 -22.67
N ILE A 557 -26.48 8.66 -23.17
CA ILE A 557 -25.58 9.79 -23.01
C ILE A 557 -26.34 11.06 -22.64
N TRP A 558 -25.84 11.78 -21.65
CA TRP A 558 -26.23 13.17 -21.38
C TRP A 558 -25.02 14.09 -21.56
N THR A 559 -25.23 15.25 -22.19
CA THR A 559 -24.17 16.27 -22.38
C THR A 559 -24.68 17.68 -22.13
N SER A 560 -23.89 18.48 -21.40
CA SER A 560 -24.22 19.84 -21.00
C SER A 560 -23.91 20.91 -22.06
N GLU A 561 -24.20 22.17 -21.69
CA GLU A 561 -23.68 23.36 -22.36
C GLU A 561 -22.14 23.32 -22.47
N GLU A 562 -21.60 23.93 -23.54
CA GLU A 562 -20.17 24.00 -23.92
C GLU A 562 -19.46 22.67 -24.22
N SER A 563 -20.03 21.53 -23.82
CA SER A 563 -19.44 20.20 -24.01
C SER A 563 -19.59 19.73 -25.46
N THR A 564 -18.56 19.05 -25.99
CA THR A 564 -18.60 18.46 -27.33
C THR A 564 -18.70 16.95 -27.25
N LEU A 565 -19.45 16.36 -28.20
CA LEU A 565 -19.61 14.92 -28.33
C LEU A 565 -19.49 14.53 -29.80
N ASP A 566 -18.40 13.84 -30.14
CA ASP A 566 -18.18 13.31 -31.48
C ASP A 566 -18.25 11.78 -31.44
N ILE A 567 -19.17 11.19 -32.20
CA ILE A 567 -19.36 9.74 -32.29
C ILE A 567 -19.20 9.31 -33.74
N GLU A 568 -18.31 8.35 -33.97
CA GLU A 568 -17.97 7.90 -35.32
C GLU A 568 -17.66 6.41 -35.43
N SER A 569 -17.38 5.97 -36.65
CA SER A 569 -16.81 4.65 -36.96
C SER A 569 -17.67 3.45 -36.54
N GLY A 570 -18.97 3.52 -36.79
CA GLY A 570 -19.88 2.38 -36.61
C GLY A 570 -20.35 2.17 -35.18
N CYS A 571 -20.33 3.20 -34.34
CA CYS A 571 -20.81 3.11 -32.96
C CYS A 571 -22.33 2.83 -32.93
N LEU A 572 -22.78 1.98 -32.00
CA LEU A 572 -24.18 1.62 -31.80
C LEU A 572 -24.70 2.14 -30.45
N ILE A 573 -25.69 3.02 -30.48
CA ILE A 573 -26.40 3.53 -29.30
C ILE A 573 -27.77 2.87 -29.27
N GLU A 574 -27.94 1.84 -28.46
CA GLU A 574 -29.09 0.93 -28.59
C GLU A 574 -29.77 0.53 -27.28
N GLY A 575 -31.10 0.47 -27.28
CA GLY A 575 -31.86 -0.09 -26.16
C GLY A 575 -31.75 0.71 -24.87
N ASN A 576 -31.26 1.95 -24.91
CA ASN A 576 -31.12 2.79 -23.73
C ASN A 576 -32.47 3.40 -23.34
N HIS A 577 -32.65 3.71 -22.05
CA HIS A 577 -33.95 4.07 -21.49
C HIS A 577 -33.90 5.24 -20.51
N CYS A 578 -34.73 6.26 -20.70
CA CYS A 578 -34.98 7.29 -19.70
C CYS A 578 -36.31 8.01 -19.93
N GLN A 579 -36.63 9.02 -19.13
CA GLN A 579 -37.79 9.86 -19.40
C GLN A 579 -37.62 10.70 -20.68
N ASP A 580 -36.51 11.42 -20.80
CA ASP A 580 -36.20 12.29 -21.95
C ASP A 580 -34.83 11.96 -22.57
N GLY A 581 -34.79 11.64 -23.85
CA GLY A 581 -33.54 11.35 -24.57
C GLY A 581 -33.01 9.95 -24.29
N GLY A 582 -33.79 8.91 -24.63
CA GLY A 582 -33.45 7.51 -24.35
C GLY A 582 -32.02 7.17 -24.77
N GLY A 583 -31.66 7.51 -26.00
CA GLY A 583 -30.29 7.43 -26.50
C GLY A 583 -29.42 8.59 -26.02
N ILE A 584 -29.69 9.80 -26.50
CA ILE A 584 -28.89 11.01 -26.24
C ILE A 584 -29.77 12.17 -25.79
N TYR A 585 -29.33 12.87 -24.75
CA TYR A 585 -29.87 14.18 -24.37
C TYR A 585 -28.78 15.24 -24.48
N LYS A 586 -29.04 16.28 -25.29
CA LYS A 586 -28.17 17.46 -25.42
C LYS A 586 -28.83 18.67 -24.76
N ASP A 587 -28.18 19.19 -23.72
CA ASP A 587 -28.57 20.38 -22.98
C ASP A 587 -27.72 21.60 -23.35
N GLY A 588 -28.28 22.80 -23.27
CA GLY A 588 -27.56 24.08 -23.39
C GLY A 588 -27.38 24.61 -24.82
N ALA A 589 -27.22 25.94 -24.92
CA ALA A 589 -27.23 26.67 -26.18
C ALA A 589 -25.94 26.53 -27.03
N THR A 590 -24.86 26.04 -26.43
CA THR A 590 -23.53 25.90 -27.04
C THR A 590 -23.03 24.44 -26.95
N GLY A 591 -21.87 24.13 -27.56
CA GLY A 591 -21.38 22.76 -27.70
C GLY A 591 -22.07 22.01 -28.84
N ALA A 592 -21.30 21.20 -29.58
CA ALA A 592 -21.80 20.45 -30.74
C ALA A 592 -21.82 18.95 -30.44
N VAL A 593 -22.87 18.29 -30.90
CA VAL A 593 -22.94 16.83 -31.00
C VAL A 593 -22.85 16.45 -32.48
N THR A 594 -21.87 15.63 -32.84
CA THR A 594 -21.69 15.12 -34.20
C THR A 594 -21.73 13.60 -34.19
N ILE A 595 -22.64 13.02 -34.99
CA ILE A 595 -22.76 11.58 -35.17
C ILE A 595 -22.48 11.27 -36.65
N SER A 596 -21.44 10.47 -36.90
CA SER A 596 -20.97 10.14 -38.26
C SER A 596 -20.91 8.62 -38.42
N ASN A 597 -21.44 8.06 -39.52
CA ASN A 597 -21.37 6.62 -39.81
C ASN A 597 -21.72 5.73 -38.59
N SER A 598 -22.75 6.08 -37.82
CA SER A 598 -23.10 5.45 -36.55
C SER A 598 -24.63 5.36 -36.38
N THR A 599 -25.11 4.48 -35.50
CA THR A 599 -26.54 4.14 -35.38
C THR A 599 -27.09 4.45 -33.99
N ILE A 600 -28.23 5.14 -33.93
CA ILE A 600 -29.06 5.36 -32.74
C ILE A 600 -30.36 4.57 -32.92
N ALA A 601 -30.48 3.42 -32.26
CA ALA A 601 -31.60 2.51 -32.50
C ALA A 601 -32.30 1.98 -31.26
N ASP A 602 -33.59 1.72 -31.37
CA ASP A 602 -34.37 1.00 -30.35
C ASP A 602 -34.26 1.58 -28.92
N ASN A 603 -33.97 2.88 -28.81
CA ASN A 603 -33.92 3.59 -27.54
C ASN A 603 -35.33 4.08 -27.15
N THR A 604 -35.58 4.16 -25.85
CA THR A 604 -36.89 4.50 -25.30
C THR A 604 -36.81 5.74 -24.41
N GLY A 605 -37.54 6.78 -24.78
CA GLY A 605 -37.81 7.96 -23.97
C GLY A 605 -39.26 7.89 -23.51
N THR A 606 -39.55 7.79 -22.21
CA THR A 606 -40.96 7.62 -21.80
C THR A 606 -41.82 8.86 -22.08
N LEU A 607 -41.21 10.04 -22.21
CA LEU A 607 -41.90 11.30 -22.50
C LEU A 607 -41.44 11.90 -23.84
N THR A 608 -40.16 12.26 -23.97
CA THR A 608 -39.65 12.88 -25.20
C THR A 608 -38.38 12.21 -25.73
N GLY A 609 -38.21 12.23 -27.06
CA GLY A 609 -36.97 11.87 -27.74
C GLY A 609 -36.48 10.47 -27.40
N GLY A 610 -37.04 9.45 -28.03
CA GLY A 610 -36.58 8.07 -27.81
C GLY A 610 -35.12 7.91 -28.19
N GLY A 611 -34.75 8.39 -29.37
CA GLY A 611 -33.36 8.44 -29.83
C GLY A 611 -32.63 9.64 -29.26
N VAL A 612 -33.11 10.85 -29.58
CA VAL A 612 -32.42 12.11 -29.26
C VAL A 612 -33.39 13.18 -28.73
N VAL A 613 -33.00 13.89 -27.68
CA VAL A 613 -33.56 15.20 -27.29
C VAL A 613 -32.51 16.29 -27.50
N LEU A 614 -32.94 17.39 -28.12
CA LEU A 614 -32.13 18.60 -28.32
C LEU A 614 -32.78 19.81 -27.64
N GLU A 615 -32.10 20.37 -26.64
CA GLU A 615 -32.45 21.61 -25.94
C GLU A 615 -31.37 22.69 -26.14
N GLY A 616 -31.02 22.95 -27.39
CA GLY A 616 -30.02 23.96 -27.77
C GLY A 616 -28.73 23.39 -28.38
N GLY A 617 -27.89 24.29 -28.91
CA GLY A 617 -26.64 23.92 -29.56
C GLY A 617 -26.83 23.32 -30.95
N ASN A 618 -25.77 22.68 -31.48
CA ASN A 618 -25.77 22.06 -32.80
C ASN A 618 -25.78 20.53 -32.67
N PHE A 619 -26.70 19.88 -33.38
CA PHE A 619 -26.72 18.43 -33.54
C PHE A 619 -26.55 18.09 -35.02
N ASN A 620 -25.48 17.37 -35.35
CA ASN A 620 -25.10 17.07 -36.72
C ASN A 620 -25.12 15.56 -36.94
N LEU A 621 -26.00 15.09 -37.81
CA LEU A 621 -26.00 13.72 -38.31
C LEU A 621 -25.37 13.74 -39.71
N ARG A 622 -24.35 12.92 -39.93
CA ARG A 622 -23.67 12.86 -41.23
C ARG A 622 -23.14 11.49 -41.62
N GLU A 623 -22.68 11.39 -42.87
CA GLU A 623 -21.82 10.30 -43.37
C GLU A 623 -22.41 8.90 -43.10
N GLY A 624 -23.68 8.71 -43.43
CA GLY A 624 -24.40 7.45 -43.25
C GLY A 624 -24.98 7.23 -41.85
N ALA A 625 -25.06 8.25 -40.99
CA ALA A 625 -25.67 8.10 -39.66
C ALA A 625 -27.16 7.71 -39.74
N VAL A 626 -27.58 6.82 -38.83
CA VAL A 626 -28.93 6.22 -38.80
C VAL A 626 -29.60 6.47 -37.44
N VAL A 627 -30.87 6.90 -37.46
CA VAL A 627 -31.74 6.97 -36.27
C VAL A 627 -33.00 6.15 -36.54
N SER A 628 -33.20 5.02 -35.87
CA SER A 628 -34.33 4.13 -36.18
C SER A 628 -34.91 3.31 -35.04
N GLY A 629 -36.22 3.02 -35.08
CA GLY A 629 -36.86 2.11 -34.11
C GLY A 629 -36.96 2.67 -32.68
N ASN A 630 -36.66 3.96 -32.48
CA ASN A 630 -36.72 4.60 -31.18
C ASN A 630 -38.15 5.02 -30.84
N VAL A 631 -38.51 4.95 -29.55
CA VAL A 631 -39.88 5.08 -29.06
C VAL A 631 -39.96 6.19 -28.02
N ALA A 632 -40.93 7.11 -28.19
CA ALA A 632 -41.34 8.07 -27.17
C ALA A 632 -42.76 8.60 -27.41
N GLU A 633 -43.40 9.18 -26.40
CA GLU A 633 -44.70 9.86 -26.58
C GLU A 633 -44.58 11.03 -27.56
N ARG A 634 -43.45 11.75 -27.55
CA ARG A 634 -43.17 12.86 -28.46
C ARG A 634 -41.78 12.73 -29.07
N GLY A 635 -41.73 12.64 -30.40
CA GLY A 635 -40.47 12.58 -31.16
C GLY A 635 -39.69 11.29 -30.93
N GLY A 636 -40.27 10.13 -31.27
CA GLY A 636 -39.63 8.82 -31.07
C GLY A 636 -38.18 8.77 -31.54
N GLY A 637 -37.89 9.21 -32.76
CA GLY A 637 -36.51 9.38 -33.25
C GLY A 637 -35.79 10.56 -32.61
N ILE A 638 -36.28 11.78 -32.89
CA ILE A 638 -35.67 13.03 -32.45
C ILE A 638 -36.77 13.97 -31.97
N TYR A 639 -36.61 14.56 -30.79
CA TYR A 639 -37.42 15.67 -30.29
C TYR A 639 -36.54 16.91 -30.18
N MET A 640 -36.94 17.99 -30.85
CA MET A 640 -36.24 19.27 -30.79
C MET A 640 -37.09 20.30 -30.05
N PHE A 641 -36.54 20.84 -28.97
CA PHE A 641 -37.12 21.97 -28.24
C PHE A 641 -36.51 23.29 -28.71
N ASP A 642 -35.18 23.34 -28.81
CA ASP A 642 -34.39 24.49 -29.28
C ASP A 642 -33.07 24.01 -29.93
N GLY A 643 -32.37 24.88 -30.65
CA GLY A 643 -31.08 24.60 -31.31
C GLY A 643 -31.17 24.35 -32.82
N TYR A 644 -30.09 23.80 -33.38
CA TYR A 644 -29.95 23.53 -34.82
C TYR A 644 -29.66 22.06 -35.09
N LEU A 645 -30.44 21.47 -35.99
CA LEU A 645 -30.26 20.10 -36.44
C LEU A 645 -29.88 20.09 -37.93
N THR A 646 -28.76 19.43 -38.23
CA THR A 646 -28.25 19.28 -39.60
C THR A 646 -28.20 17.81 -39.99
N PHE A 647 -28.73 17.50 -41.17
CA PHE A 647 -28.68 16.17 -41.79
C PHE A 647 -27.85 16.23 -43.07
N ASN A 648 -26.84 15.38 -43.21
CA ASN A 648 -26.07 15.23 -44.45
C ASN A 648 -25.74 13.76 -44.74
N ASP A 649 -26.42 13.16 -45.71
CA ASP A 649 -26.30 11.72 -46.00
C ASP A 649 -26.67 10.86 -44.77
N THR A 650 -27.96 10.89 -44.39
CA THR A 650 -28.45 10.26 -43.15
C THR A 650 -29.83 9.63 -43.33
N LEU A 651 -30.17 8.69 -42.46
CA LEU A 651 -31.49 8.04 -42.41
C LEU A 651 -32.14 8.21 -41.04
N VAL A 652 -33.33 8.82 -41.01
CA VAL A 652 -34.20 8.83 -39.82
C VAL A 652 -35.50 8.08 -40.13
N ARG A 653 -35.75 6.96 -39.42
CA ARG A 653 -36.92 6.10 -39.63
C ARG A 653 -37.47 5.55 -38.30
N ASN A 654 -38.48 6.21 -37.74
CA ASN A 654 -39.09 5.83 -36.45
C ASN A 654 -40.60 5.67 -36.57
#